data_AF-A0A6B2Z3B2-F1
#
_entry.id   AF-A0A6B2Z3B2-F1
#
_cell.length_a   1.000
_cell.length_b   1.000
_cell.length_c   1.000
_cell.angle_alpha   90.00
_cell.angle_beta   90.00
_cell.angle_gamma   90.00
#
_symmetry.space_group_name_H-M   'P 1'
#
loop_
_entity.id
_entity.type
_entity.pdbx_description
1 polymer ?
#
loop_
_entity_poly.entity_id
_entity_poly.type
_entity_poly.pdbx_seq_one_letter_code
_entity_poly.pdbx_strand_id
1 'polypeptide(L)'
;MLDRLRRRAEESGIGSISACARAAGVHENSVRLWCGGGAAPRRVNTEAVERLVVFLRREAGEPAEFDDHWRRALEAAQQEADDARGASRERHERGLFMETIGARRFLERPLDGRTAELRLMDGFLRTKDDAPSCLWLQGDPLAGKSALLGREAQHLWSSPKFDVVGYFVSATDGWDRAGHFTGVMVRQLTGLLGRKRPPVRPEETPLTKLRALFHAAAVRSAGNGRRLVVVVDGLDQDAAWRGGVPDSERPATSIASLLPWPAARTDEGSGRKRHGGRSIRVIVSSRPAAVPPADVPAEHPLRRAESVRLLRPSPHAKDDGDSLRDGLDRLRGSALGRALVGFLATAGAGLCADDLAELTGSGRAGIARMLEAFWGRCLVPDDLGAGSYVFADEELLRAARERSGPDLRTECVRRLHAWADSWHTGERSGPMPRYLLSHYPALLCEGPRLERYVLDPRRQRRLVEAGRLDEALAQLGLLPDGADRTPEVAARVALSRAVLSGRTRPPVPRELPRLFALAGDGTRARQLALSAAEDAVKAARLAEVVSVLSGTDPPKAAELASEAVGWAERAAEATPRIAERNDGMEELAEAGRSLVECGAEEAGRAVLRAVIRCEAVGWASRIKAARALGPEREDWLTEVARYASVLAEGGFDEQAEALEIWGRMIAQHAPGTVALRDTVEDLCAELDPASDLTHADLLALGASALARDRRNQAREMAGRAVAALTAAFTVPEALSPADRAHLDLELSTTLVRVVQALHDVDYSAKKLLDAVPAELCKDTLDEDVQEQARSVKGRSTDSSPKGPARAADSAELLGIAELLGIREELTSNPVRGRHLLAEAFTRWERSSAATADGWRLPLAQALAAAGHAQEAVRLAGRSPDPAGRAGALAVVASGCAAGGRGAEALRYAEEAARAAVDLADPAVRGLVAQAFAHAGASESASSWAAGGGPSGKEREQVERSQAAVAVGLAPYDPETAARIVGRQLLEVKRAALVPGGERRLPRIMGLLLALPDPRRPGSALCAALQGLCAGPAENIQGRDMHAVLFHALLDVSGCRSGVVPLGGRFGRWEQYVGSTPLPEGVLPVAEWAVLHAVRGDVPAARDTAGRAGTPERRAAALAAVATYLAGAPVIVPAADGWAPQDTSVLRFLALADALGTEAARDEHEARRLVREVLAGEHWRYAVPLLPRLAPEALPRLAEAAFVHGVAAAGG
;
A
#
# COMPACT_ATOMS: atom_id res chain seq x y z
N MET A 1 -71.73 30.46 4.72
CA MET A 1 -73.09 30.54 5.31
C MET A 1 -73.78 31.85 4.93
N LEU A 2 -73.15 33.01 5.20
CA LEU A 2 -73.66 34.34 4.83
C LEU A 2 -74.05 34.50 3.35
N ASP A 3 -73.23 34.02 2.40
CA ASP A 3 -73.55 34.15 0.96
C ASP A 3 -74.78 33.35 0.54
N ARG A 4 -74.95 32.13 1.09
CA ARG A 4 -76.15 31.32 0.81
C ARG A 4 -77.41 31.98 1.34
N LEU A 5 -77.33 32.57 2.54
CA LEU A 5 -78.45 33.29 3.14
C LEU A 5 -78.76 34.59 2.37
N ARG A 6 -77.72 35.32 1.91
CA ARG A 6 -77.89 36.50 1.06
C ARG A 6 -78.58 36.16 -0.27
N ARG A 7 -78.14 35.11 -0.97
CA ARG A 7 -78.73 34.72 -2.26
C ARG A 7 -80.21 34.34 -2.12
N ARG A 8 -80.60 33.67 -1.04
CA ARG A 8 -82.01 33.41 -0.74
C ARG A 8 -82.81 34.68 -0.47
N ALA A 9 -82.24 35.64 0.25
CA ALA A 9 -82.88 36.95 0.44
C ALA A 9 -82.90 37.81 -0.84
N GLU A 10 -81.99 37.57 -1.80
CA GLU A 10 -82.00 38.19 -3.14
C GLU A 10 -83.15 37.64 -4.01
N GLU A 11 -83.50 36.36 -3.88
CA GLU A 11 -84.67 35.75 -4.55
C GLU A 11 -85.99 36.38 -4.08
N SER A 12 -86.05 36.90 -2.85
CA SER A 12 -87.17 37.69 -2.29
C SER A 12 -87.12 39.19 -2.65
N GLY A 13 -86.12 39.64 -3.41
CA GLY A 13 -86.02 41.02 -3.94
C GLY A 13 -85.27 42.05 -3.08
N ILE A 14 -84.72 41.70 -1.91
CA ILE A 14 -84.15 42.67 -0.94
C ILE A 14 -82.69 42.35 -0.51
N GLY A 15 -82.10 41.24 -0.95
CA GLY A 15 -80.75 40.81 -0.53
C GLY A 15 -79.51 41.50 -1.14
N SER A 16 -79.65 42.62 -1.85
CA SER A 16 -78.49 43.29 -2.49
C SER A 16 -77.40 43.66 -1.46
N ILE A 17 -76.14 43.67 -1.89
CA ILE A 17 -74.98 44.05 -1.05
C ILE A 17 -75.19 45.43 -0.39
N SER A 18 -75.81 46.37 -1.10
CA SER A 18 -76.09 47.72 -0.59
C SER A 18 -77.16 47.74 0.50
N ALA A 19 -78.20 46.89 0.39
CA ALA A 19 -79.21 46.71 1.42
C ALA A 19 -78.61 46.04 2.67
N CYS A 20 -77.81 45.00 2.47
CA CYS A 20 -77.08 44.30 3.54
C CYS A 20 -76.13 45.23 4.31
N ALA A 21 -75.38 46.08 3.60
CA ALA A 21 -74.46 47.05 4.18
C ALA A 21 -75.18 48.07 5.06
N ARG A 22 -76.32 48.60 4.59
CA ARG A 22 -77.18 49.51 5.36
C ARG A 22 -77.76 48.85 6.61
N ALA A 23 -78.24 47.61 6.52
CA ALA A 23 -78.79 46.87 7.65
C ALA A 23 -77.74 46.55 8.73
N ALA A 24 -76.51 46.20 8.31
CA ALA A 24 -75.40 45.89 9.21
C ALA A 24 -74.75 47.15 9.83
N GLY A 25 -74.87 48.31 9.17
CA GLY A 25 -74.18 49.55 9.52
C GLY A 25 -72.69 49.53 9.16
N VAL A 26 -72.32 48.86 8.05
CA VAL A 26 -70.92 48.71 7.61
C VAL A 26 -70.78 49.00 6.12
N HIS A 27 -69.55 49.24 5.65
CA HIS A 27 -69.29 49.51 4.25
C HIS A 27 -69.60 48.30 3.35
N GLU A 28 -70.08 48.53 2.12
CA GLU A 28 -70.45 47.46 1.17
C GLU A 28 -69.33 46.46 0.91
N ASN A 29 -68.08 46.92 0.83
CA ASN A 29 -66.91 46.03 0.69
C ASN A 29 -66.76 45.05 1.86
N SER A 30 -67.11 45.44 3.09
CA SER A 30 -67.05 44.53 4.24
C SER A 30 -68.03 43.38 4.07
N VAL A 31 -69.27 43.68 3.63
CA VAL A 31 -70.28 42.66 3.33
C VAL A 31 -69.85 41.78 2.16
N ARG A 32 -69.28 42.34 1.09
CA ARG A 32 -68.74 41.55 -0.04
C ARG A 32 -67.66 40.58 0.41
N LEU A 33 -66.72 41.03 1.24
CA LEU A 33 -65.63 40.20 1.74
C LEU A 33 -66.14 39.11 2.68
N TRP A 34 -67.13 39.39 3.53
CA TRP A 34 -67.71 38.40 4.44
C TRP A 34 -68.56 37.35 3.72
N CYS A 35 -69.38 37.76 2.74
CA CYS A 35 -70.15 36.83 1.92
C CYS A 35 -69.22 36.02 1.00
N GLY A 36 -68.28 36.67 0.32
CA GLY A 36 -67.35 36.02 -0.61
C GLY A 36 -66.25 35.18 0.05
N GLY A 37 -66.17 35.13 1.38
CA GLY A 37 -65.11 34.43 2.11
C GLY A 37 -63.72 35.09 1.99
N GLY A 38 -63.63 36.29 1.44
CA GLY A 38 -62.37 37.03 1.24
C GLY A 38 -61.79 37.64 2.52
N ALA A 39 -62.61 37.83 3.56
CA ALA A 39 -62.13 38.14 4.91
C ALA A 39 -63.18 37.71 5.95
N ALA A 40 -62.73 37.24 7.12
CA ALA A 40 -63.64 37.05 8.25
C ALA A 40 -63.97 38.41 8.92
N PRO A 41 -65.19 38.58 9.47
CA PRO A 41 -65.52 39.74 10.29
C PRO A 41 -64.57 39.84 11.48
N ARG A 42 -64.11 41.05 11.83
CA ARG A 42 -63.32 41.25 13.06
C ARG A 42 -64.23 41.19 14.29
N ARG A 43 -63.67 40.88 15.48
CA ARG A 43 -64.41 40.89 16.75
C ARG A 43 -65.14 42.22 17.04
N VAL A 44 -64.59 43.33 16.57
CA VAL A 44 -65.24 44.67 16.66
C VAL A 44 -66.50 44.80 15.80
N ASN A 45 -66.72 43.90 14.85
CA ASN A 45 -67.85 43.90 13.93
C ASN A 45 -68.89 42.81 14.27
N THR A 46 -68.80 42.18 15.43
CA THR A 46 -69.71 41.10 15.84
C THR A 46 -71.17 41.56 15.81
N GLU A 47 -71.50 42.69 16.44
CA GLU A 47 -72.87 43.23 16.42
C GLU A 47 -73.36 43.56 15.00
N ALA A 48 -72.46 44.00 14.10
CA ALA A 48 -72.83 44.30 12.72
C ALA A 48 -73.18 43.03 11.93
N VAL A 49 -72.49 41.91 12.22
CA VAL A 49 -72.77 40.61 11.60
C VAL A 49 -74.06 40.01 12.16
N GLU A 50 -74.31 40.18 13.46
CA GLU A 50 -75.58 39.78 14.09
C GLU A 50 -76.77 40.49 13.43
N ARG A 51 -76.70 41.82 13.29
CA ARG A 51 -77.72 42.61 12.58
C ARG A 51 -77.89 42.16 11.13
N LEU A 52 -76.78 41.89 10.44
CA LEU A 52 -76.81 41.42 9.06
C LEU A 52 -77.50 40.06 8.92
N VAL A 53 -77.20 39.11 9.79
CA VAL A 53 -77.79 37.77 9.77
C VAL A 53 -79.27 37.84 10.12
N VAL A 54 -79.66 38.57 11.17
CA VAL A 54 -81.07 38.76 11.54
C VAL A 54 -81.87 39.38 10.39
N PHE A 55 -81.31 40.40 9.74
CA PHE A 55 -81.91 41.01 8.55
C PHE A 55 -82.06 39.99 7.40
N LEU A 56 -80.98 39.28 7.05
CA LEU A 56 -81.00 38.32 5.95
C LEU A 56 -81.93 37.13 6.20
N ARG A 57 -82.04 36.64 7.44
CA ARG A 57 -82.96 35.54 7.81
C ARG A 57 -84.40 35.99 7.71
N ARG A 58 -84.72 37.20 8.20
CA ARG A 58 -86.05 37.80 8.07
C ARG A 58 -86.49 37.87 6.61
N GLU A 59 -85.63 38.37 5.73
CA GLU A 59 -85.93 38.52 4.30
C GLU A 59 -85.95 37.19 3.54
N ALA A 60 -85.28 36.16 4.07
CA ALA A 60 -85.33 34.79 3.54
C ALA A 60 -86.52 33.95 4.09
N GLY A 61 -87.40 34.55 4.93
CA GLY A 61 -88.55 33.86 5.53
C GLY A 61 -88.19 32.92 6.69
N GLU A 62 -86.99 33.03 7.26
CA GLU A 62 -86.53 32.30 8.44
C GLU A 62 -86.79 33.10 9.73
N PRO A 63 -86.78 32.47 10.92
CA PRO A 63 -86.83 33.17 12.19
C PRO A 63 -85.74 34.24 12.28
N ALA A 64 -86.14 35.48 12.56
CA ALA A 64 -85.27 36.66 12.61
C ALA A 64 -84.44 36.70 13.90
N GLU A 65 -83.67 35.64 14.16
CA GLU A 65 -82.83 35.49 15.34
C GLU A 65 -81.40 35.10 14.96
N PHE A 66 -80.44 35.55 15.78
CA PHE A 66 -79.05 35.12 15.71
C PHE A 66 -78.84 33.96 16.68
N ASP A 67 -79.12 32.75 16.20
CA ASP A 67 -79.06 31.53 17.00
C ASP A 67 -77.62 31.10 17.34
N ASP A 68 -77.50 30.12 18.24
CA ASP A 68 -76.22 29.56 18.68
C ASP A 68 -75.39 28.98 17.54
N HIS A 69 -76.03 28.53 16.45
CA HIS A 69 -75.32 28.00 15.29
C HIS A 69 -74.56 29.11 14.55
N TRP A 70 -75.20 30.26 14.33
CA TRP A 70 -74.54 31.44 13.77
C TRP A 70 -73.48 32.04 14.69
N ARG A 71 -73.71 32.03 16.01
CA ARG A 71 -72.73 32.47 17.00
C ARG A 71 -71.43 31.66 16.94
N ARG A 72 -71.54 30.33 16.99
CA ARG A 72 -70.37 29.44 16.87
C ARG A 72 -69.66 29.57 15.53
N ALA A 73 -70.42 29.75 14.44
CA ALA A 73 -69.83 29.95 13.11
C ALA A 73 -69.05 31.26 13.00
N LEU A 74 -69.53 32.35 13.63
CA LEU A 74 -68.84 33.63 13.67
C LEU A 74 -67.58 33.57 14.55
N GLU A 75 -67.67 32.95 15.73
CA GLU A 75 -66.53 32.74 16.63
C GLU A 75 -65.43 31.90 15.96
N ALA A 76 -65.80 30.81 15.29
CA ALA A 76 -64.86 29.97 14.56
C ALA A 76 -64.15 30.73 13.43
N ALA A 77 -64.89 31.49 12.62
CA ALA A 77 -64.32 32.30 11.54
C ALA A 77 -63.43 33.45 12.05
N GLN A 78 -63.80 34.06 13.18
CA GLN A 78 -63.00 35.08 13.85
C GLN A 78 -61.70 34.52 14.40
N GLN A 79 -61.76 33.35 15.05
CA GLN A 79 -60.60 32.66 15.59
C GLN A 79 -59.63 32.23 14.47
N GLU A 80 -60.13 31.63 13.40
CA GLU A 80 -59.33 31.23 12.23
C GLU A 80 -58.62 32.43 11.58
N ALA A 81 -59.29 33.57 11.46
CA ALA A 81 -58.69 34.77 10.87
C ALA A 81 -57.69 35.49 11.78
N ASP A 82 -57.88 35.42 13.10
CA ASP A 82 -56.91 35.94 14.07
C ASP A 82 -55.65 35.04 14.09
N ASP A 83 -55.82 33.72 14.00
CA ASP A 83 -54.73 32.75 13.88
C ASP A 83 -53.94 32.92 12.56
N ALA A 84 -54.64 33.12 11.43
CA ALA A 84 -54.03 33.36 10.12
C ALA A 84 -53.24 34.68 10.06
N ARG A 85 -53.70 35.74 10.76
CA ARG A 85 -52.97 37.02 10.85
C ARG A 85 -51.74 36.92 11.74
N GLY A 86 -51.81 36.18 12.85
CA GLY A 86 -50.65 35.86 13.67
C GLY A 86 -49.53 35.20 12.85
N ALA A 87 -49.89 34.18 12.06
CA ALA A 87 -48.97 33.45 11.20
C ALA A 87 -48.40 34.28 10.02
N SER A 88 -49.10 35.31 9.54
CA SER A 88 -48.60 36.22 8.49
C SER A 88 -47.59 37.23 9.03
N ARG A 89 -47.86 37.81 10.21
CA ARG A 89 -46.94 38.75 10.87
C ARG A 89 -45.64 38.07 11.26
N GLU A 90 -45.71 36.86 11.83
CA GLU A 90 -44.52 36.09 12.20
C GLU A 90 -43.66 35.74 10.98
N ARG A 91 -44.27 35.39 9.84
CA ARG A 91 -43.55 35.16 8.58
C ARG A 91 -42.80 36.40 8.07
N HIS A 92 -43.40 37.58 8.19
CA HIS A 92 -42.77 38.84 7.77
C HIS A 92 -41.59 39.23 8.68
N GLU A 93 -41.78 39.17 10.00
CA GLU A 93 -40.73 39.45 11.00
C GLU A 93 -39.56 38.45 10.89
N ARG A 94 -39.86 37.18 10.61
CA ARG A 94 -38.84 36.14 10.32
C ARG A 94 -38.03 36.44 9.07
N GLY A 95 -38.68 36.90 7.99
CA GLY A 95 -38.00 37.29 6.75
C GLY A 95 -37.02 38.45 6.97
N LEU A 96 -37.43 39.47 7.73
CA LEU A 96 -36.58 40.62 8.10
C LEU A 96 -35.38 40.21 8.96
N PHE A 97 -35.55 39.28 9.90
CA PHE A 97 -34.44 38.73 10.68
C PHE A 97 -33.43 38.01 9.78
N MET A 98 -33.89 37.11 8.90
CA MET A 98 -33.01 36.36 8.00
C MET A 98 -32.25 37.28 7.03
N GLU A 99 -32.87 38.37 6.58
CA GLU A 99 -32.21 39.41 5.79
C GLU A 99 -31.13 40.16 6.58
N THR A 100 -31.42 40.52 7.82
CA THR A 100 -30.48 41.24 8.70
C THR A 100 -29.20 40.45 8.98
N ILE A 101 -29.27 39.11 9.00
CA ILE A 101 -28.11 38.24 9.24
C ILE A 101 -27.43 37.74 7.96
N GLY A 102 -27.94 38.06 6.75
CA GLY A 102 -27.40 37.58 5.46
C GLY A 102 -27.84 36.19 5.03
N ALA A 103 -28.89 35.66 5.63
CA ALA A 103 -29.34 34.29 5.42
C ALA A 103 -30.65 34.17 4.63
N ARG A 104 -31.15 35.26 4.03
CA ARG A 104 -32.44 35.28 3.29
C ARG A 104 -32.52 34.21 2.19
N ARG A 105 -31.42 33.93 1.50
CA ARG A 105 -31.31 32.89 0.44
C ARG A 105 -31.49 31.45 0.93
N PHE A 106 -31.44 31.22 2.24
CA PHE A 106 -31.60 29.91 2.85
C PHE A 106 -33.02 29.69 3.42
N LEU A 107 -33.94 30.64 3.22
CA LEU A 107 -35.36 30.44 3.49
C LEU A 107 -35.87 29.29 2.61
N GLU A 108 -36.52 28.31 3.23
CA GLU A 108 -37.31 27.27 2.55
C GLU A 108 -36.52 26.21 1.76
N ARG A 109 -35.18 26.12 1.89
CA ARG A 109 -34.40 24.97 1.34
C ARG A 109 -34.62 23.69 2.17
N PRO A 110 -34.82 22.51 1.53
CA PRO A 110 -34.92 21.22 2.24
C PRO A 110 -33.59 20.83 2.92
N LEU A 111 -33.67 20.11 4.04
CA LEU A 111 -32.53 19.63 4.84
C LEU A 111 -32.62 18.11 5.03
N ASP A 112 -32.68 17.40 3.92
CA ASP A 112 -32.80 15.95 3.94
C ASP A 112 -31.49 15.30 4.38
N GLY A 113 -31.57 14.34 5.31
CA GLY A 113 -30.42 13.57 5.81
C GLY A 113 -29.58 14.23 6.91
N ARG A 114 -29.97 15.37 7.48
CA ARG A 114 -29.20 16.11 8.52
C ARG A 114 -29.70 15.93 9.96
N THR A 115 -30.40 14.84 10.24
CA THR A 115 -31.06 14.59 11.52
C THR A 115 -30.06 14.40 12.68
N ALA A 116 -28.83 13.95 12.40
CA ALA A 116 -27.80 13.74 13.43
C ALA A 116 -27.20 15.07 13.89
N GLU A 117 -26.92 15.96 12.94
CA GLU A 117 -26.35 17.29 13.17
C GLU A 117 -27.35 18.20 13.89
N LEU A 118 -28.63 18.17 13.49
CA LEU A 118 -29.69 18.90 14.20
C LEU A 118 -29.86 18.39 15.65
N ARG A 119 -29.77 17.07 15.87
CA ARG A 119 -29.77 16.49 17.23
C ARG A 119 -28.56 16.93 18.05
N LEU A 120 -27.39 17.03 17.44
CA LEU A 120 -26.18 17.52 18.09
C LEU A 120 -26.34 18.99 18.53
N MET A 121 -26.89 19.84 17.66
CA MET A 121 -27.13 21.25 17.96
C MET A 121 -28.18 21.42 19.08
N ASP A 122 -29.29 20.67 19.04
CA ASP A 122 -30.30 20.68 20.11
C ASP A 122 -29.71 20.18 21.45
N GLY A 123 -28.89 19.13 21.41
CA GLY A 123 -28.16 18.63 22.58
C GLY A 123 -27.21 19.69 23.16
N PHE A 124 -26.42 20.34 22.31
CA PHE A 124 -25.52 21.43 22.70
C PHE A 124 -26.27 22.60 23.35
N LEU A 125 -27.42 22.99 22.80
CA LEU A 125 -28.25 24.07 23.31
C LEU A 125 -28.89 23.76 24.66
N ARG A 126 -29.01 22.48 25.04
CA ARG A 126 -29.58 22.00 26.33
C ARG A 126 -28.55 21.75 27.42
N THR A 127 -27.26 21.80 27.10
CA THR A 127 -26.18 21.61 28.07
C THR A 127 -26.26 22.60 29.24
N LYS A 128 -25.75 22.17 30.40
CA LYS A 128 -25.63 22.98 31.62
C LYS A 128 -24.63 24.13 31.43
N ASP A 129 -24.72 25.17 32.26
CA ASP A 129 -23.94 26.41 32.08
C ASP A 129 -22.42 26.26 32.32
N ASP A 130 -21.99 25.13 32.88
CA ASP A 130 -20.59 24.70 33.05
C ASP A 130 -19.99 24.02 31.81
N ALA A 131 -20.82 23.65 30.82
CA ALA A 131 -20.38 23.02 29.57
C ALA A 131 -19.77 24.05 28.58
N PRO A 132 -18.98 23.59 27.59
CA PRO A 132 -18.40 24.45 26.55
C PRO A 132 -19.45 25.37 25.92
N SER A 133 -19.11 26.65 25.80
CA SER A 133 -20.01 27.69 25.29
C SER A 133 -20.03 27.82 23.78
N CYS A 134 -19.14 27.12 23.07
CA CYS A 134 -18.98 27.20 21.63
C CYS A 134 -19.09 25.83 20.96
N LEU A 135 -19.80 25.79 19.84
CA LEU A 135 -19.86 24.69 18.89
C LEU A 135 -19.37 25.21 17.54
N TRP A 136 -18.33 24.57 17.00
CA TRP A 136 -17.70 24.94 15.74
C TRP A 136 -17.87 23.81 14.72
N LEU A 137 -18.77 24.02 13.77
CA LEU A 137 -19.05 23.10 12.67
C LEU A 137 -18.05 23.31 11.53
N GLN A 138 -17.17 22.34 11.28
CA GLN A 138 -16.26 22.36 10.15
C GLN A 138 -16.73 21.39 9.06
N GLY A 139 -16.53 21.71 7.80
CA GLY A 139 -16.80 20.77 6.72
C GLY A 139 -16.35 21.32 5.38
N ASP A 140 -16.18 20.44 4.40
CA ASP A 140 -15.68 20.79 3.08
C ASP A 140 -16.61 21.78 2.35
N PRO A 141 -16.13 22.47 1.30
CA PRO A 141 -17.00 23.20 0.39
C PRO A 141 -18.22 22.33 0.01
N LEU A 142 -19.40 22.96 -0.09
CA LEU A 142 -20.65 22.26 -0.44
C LEU A 142 -21.17 21.21 0.56
N ALA A 143 -20.58 21.07 1.76
CA ALA A 143 -21.13 20.25 2.83
C ALA A 143 -22.50 20.74 3.38
N GLY A 144 -23.10 21.80 2.83
CA GLY A 144 -24.40 22.32 3.25
C GLY A 144 -24.38 23.10 4.58
N LYS A 145 -23.21 23.56 5.03
CA LYS A 145 -23.01 24.26 6.32
C LYS A 145 -23.91 25.49 6.49
N SER A 146 -23.91 26.37 5.49
CA SER A 146 -24.70 27.61 5.51
C SER A 146 -26.20 27.35 5.48
N ALA A 147 -26.65 26.30 4.77
CA ALA A 147 -28.05 25.89 4.78
C ALA A 147 -28.47 25.32 6.15
N LEU A 148 -27.62 24.49 6.76
CA LEU A 148 -27.84 23.94 8.10
C LEU A 148 -27.92 25.04 9.16
N LEU A 149 -26.95 25.96 9.20
CA LEU A 149 -26.97 27.08 10.14
C LEU A 149 -28.11 28.06 9.88
N GLY A 150 -28.44 28.31 8.61
CA GLY A 150 -29.57 29.16 8.25
C GLY A 150 -30.90 28.61 8.77
N ARG A 151 -31.11 27.30 8.65
CA ARG A 151 -32.29 26.64 9.22
C ARG A 151 -32.30 26.66 10.73
N GLU A 152 -31.18 26.38 11.37
CA GLU A 152 -31.14 26.38 12.83
C GLU A 152 -31.41 27.78 13.37
N ALA A 153 -30.79 28.82 12.80
CA ALA A 153 -31.07 30.22 13.17
C ALA A 153 -32.56 30.56 13.03
N GLN A 154 -33.20 30.09 11.96
CA GLN A 154 -34.64 30.24 11.74
C GLN A 154 -35.47 29.52 12.83
N HIS A 155 -35.12 28.27 13.14
CA HIS A 155 -35.81 27.47 14.14
C HIS A 155 -35.66 28.07 15.55
N LEU A 156 -34.46 28.52 15.90
CA LEU A 156 -34.18 29.13 17.19
C LEU A 156 -34.90 30.47 17.36
N TRP A 157 -35.02 31.28 16.30
CA TRP A 157 -35.74 32.55 16.35
C TRP A 157 -37.23 32.38 16.63
N SER A 158 -37.86 31.35 16.05
CA SER A 158 -39.27 31.00 16.32
C SER A 158 -39.50 30.32 17.68
N SER A 159 -38.43 29.92 18.39
CA SER A 159 -38.55 29.19 19.65
C SER A 159 -38.75 30.13 20.84
N PRO A 160 -39.73 29.88 21.73
CA PRO A 160 -39.93 30.71 22.92
C PRO A 160 -38.81 30.57 23.97
N LYS A 161 -37.86 29.64 23.75
CA LYS A 161 -36.78 29.30 24.69
C LYS A 161 -35.48 30.07 24.42
N PHE A 162 -35.34 30.72 23.27
CA PHE A 162 -34.08 31.33 22.85
C PHE A 162 -34.28 32.77 22.38
N ASP A 163 -33.26 33.59 22.55
CA ASP A 163 -33.10 34.84 21.80
C ASP A 163 -31.87 34.66 20.91
N VAL A 164 -31.97 35.01 19.63
CA VAL A 164 -30.93 34.68 18.63
C VAL A 164 -30.37 35.96 18.02
N VAL A 165 -29.04 36.01 17.90
CA VAL A 165 -28.34 36.97 17.03
C VAL A 165 -27.47 36.21 16.04
N GLY A 166 -27.36 36.71 14.81
CA GLY A 166 -26.70 35.98 13.73
C GLY A 166 -25.89 36.85 12.77
N TYR A 167 -24.91 36.24 12.09
CA TYR A 167 -24.09 36.89 11.08
C TYR A 167 -23.52 35.89 10.07
N PHE A 168 -23.80 36.07 8.78
CA PHE A 168 -23.26 35.25 7.70
C PHE A 168 -22.17 36.04 6.97
N VAL A 169 -20.94 35.54 7.04
CA VAL A 169 -19.79 36.20 6.42
C VAL A 169 -19.89 36.11 4.90
N SER A 170 -19.62 37.21 4.20
CA SER A 170 -19.69 37.29 2.74
C SER A 170 -18.69 38.30 2.20
N ALA A 171 -17.66 37.83 1.48
CA ALA A 171 -16.71 38.73 0.84
C ALA A 171 -17.33 39.50 -0.35
N THR A 172 -18.31 38.92 -1.05
CA THR A 172 -18.97 39.55 -2.19
C THR A 172 -19.78 40.78 -1.80
N ASP A 173 -20.36 40.75 -0.60
CA ASP A 173 -21.20 41.84 -0.07
C ASP A 173 -20.40 42.81 0.83
N GLY A 174 -19.09 42.55 1.01
CA GLY A 174 -18.19 43.35 1.87
C GLY A 174 -18.39 43.10 3.37
N TRP A 175 -18.94 41.94 3.74
CA TRP A 175 -19.28 41.54 5.11
C TRP A 175 -18.18 40.69 5.76
N ASP A 176 -16.98 40.69 5.21
CA ASP A 176 -15.81 39.95 5.65
C ASP A 176 -14.88 40.74 6.58
N ARG A 177 -15.39 41.81 7.21
CA ARG A 177 -14.61 42.70 8.09
C ARG A 177 -15.19 42.82 9.49
N ALA A 178 -14.29 42.84 10.48
CA ALA A 178 -14.60 42.98 11.91
C ALA A 178 -15.50 44.20 12.25
N GLY A 179 -15.30 45.35 11.58
CA GLY A 179 -16.12 46.54 11.80
C GLY A 179 -17.59 46.33 11.41
N HIS A 180 -17.85 45.68 10.28
CA HIS A 180 -19.22 45.38 9.85
C HIS A 180 -19.91 44.40 10.80
N PHE A 181 -19.20 43.32 11.18
CA PHE A 181 -19.65 42.39 12.21
C PHE A 181 -20.05 43.11 13.51
N THR A 182 -19.19 43.99 14.01
CA THR A 182 -19.43 44.79 15.22
C THR A 182 -20.70 45.64 15.08
N GLY A 183 -20.84 46.34 13.95
CA GLY A 183 -22.01 47.18 13.69
C GLY A 183 -23.33 46.40 13.68
N VAL A 184 -23.33 45.21 13.07
CA VAL A 184 -24.50 44.33 13.01
C VAL A 184 -24.84 43.74 14.38
N MET A 185 -23.85 43.25 15.14
CA MET A 185 -24.06 42.72 16.49
C MET A 185 -24.59 43.78 17.46
N VAL A 186 -24.05 45.00 17.43
CA VAL A 186 -24.52 46.11 18.29
C VAL A 186 -25.98 46.43 18.01
N ARG A 187 -26.39 46.47 16.73
CA ARG A 187 -27.80 46.71 16.34
C ARG A 187 -28.73 45.62 16.88
N GLN A 188 -28.39 44.35 16.66
CA GLN A 188 -29.20 43.21 17.11
C GLN A 188 -29.31 43.14 18.65
N LEU A 189 -28.19 43.26 19.36
CA LEU A 189 -28.16 43.22 20.83
C LEU A 189 -28.90 44.40 21.48
N THR A 190 -28.79 45.60 20.89
CA THR A 190 -29.52 46.79 21.36
C THR A 190 -31.03 46.62 21.19
N GLY A 191 -31.45 46.00 20.08
CA GLY A 191 -32.84 45.63 19.82
C GLY A 191 -33.38 44.66 20.88
N LEU A 192 -32.65 43.60 21.22
CA LEU A 192 -33.03 42.64 22.27
C LEU A 192 -33.19 43.31 23.64
N LEU A 193 -32.36 44.32 23.94
CA LEU A 193 -32.42 45.11 25.17
C LEU A 193 -33.57 46.14 25.21
N GLY A 194 -34.39 46.26 24.15
CA GLY A 194 -35.51 47.21 24.08
C GLY A 194 -35.09 48.68 24.05
N ARG A 195 -33.84 48.98 23.70
CA ARG A 195 -33.33 50.35 23.59
C ARG A 195 -33.75 50.94 22.24
N LYS A 196 -34.33 52.15 22.27
CA LYS A 196 -34.95 52.77 21.07
C LYS A 196 -33.96 53.13 19.96
N ARG A 197 -32.66 53.32 20.23
CA ARG A 197 -31.64 53.64 19.20
C ARG A 197 -30.27 53.03 19.51
N PRO A 198 -29.59 52.41 18.53
CA PRO A 198 -28.18 52.05 18.62
C PRO A 198 -27.27 53.30 18.64
N PRO A 199 -25.99 53.18 19.06
CA PRO A 199 -25.02 54.28 18.98
C PRO A 199 -24.84 54.79 17.54
N VAL A 200 -24.44 56.06 17.40
CA VAL A 200 -24.33 56.77 16.11
C VAL A 200 -23.35 56.09 15.15
N ARG A 201 -22.28 55.47 15.66
CA ARG A 201 -21.31 54.66 14.89
C ARG A 201 -21.15 53.28 15.53
N PRO A 202 -22.03 52.32 15.20
CA PRO A 202 -22.02 51.02 15.84
C PRO A 202 -20.81 50.17 15.41
N GLU A 203 -20.29 50.32 14.19
CA GLU A 203 -19.08 49.65 13.71
C GLU A 203 -17.78 50.04 14.46
N GLU A 204 -17.72 51.21 15.10
CA GLU A 204 -16.57 51.70 15.87
C GLU A 204 -16.64 51.31 17.36
N THR A 205 -17.59 50.44 17.74
CA THR A 205 -17.80 50.08 19.16
C THR A 205 -16.61 49.26 19.69
N PRO A 206 -15.93 49.70 20.76
CA PRO A 206 -14.82 48.94 21.35
C PRO A 206 -15.26 47.55 21.83
N LEU A 207 -14.37 46.56 21.71
CA LEU A 207 -14.61 45.16 22.11
C LEU A 207 -15.14 45.04 23.56
N THR A 208 -14.65 45.85 24.49
CA THR A 208 -15.12 45.86 25.89
C THR A 208 -16.60 46.22 26.00
N LYS A 209 -17.07 47.20 25.20
CA LYS A 209 -18.48 47.59 25.15
C LYS A 209 -19.33 46.55 24.41
N LEU A 210 -18.82 45.94 23.35
CA LEU A 210 -19.50 44.85 22.65
C LEU A 210 -19.71 43.64 23.58
N ARG A 211 -18.68 43.24 24.33
CA ARG A 211 -18.78 42.18 25.36
C ARG A 211 -19.81 42.52 26.44
N ALA A 212 -19.84 43.78 26.90
CA ALA A 212 -20.85 44.23 27.86
C ALA A 212 -22.29 44.13 27.29
N LEU A 213 -22.48 44.40 25.98
CA LEU A 213 -23.78 44.23 25.32
C LEU A 213 -24.20 42.76 25.23
N PHE A 214 -23.28 41.86 24.86
CA PHE A 214 -23.55 40.41 24.88
C PHE A 214 -23.97 39.94 26.28
N HIS A 215 -23.26 40.38 27.32
CA HIS A 215 -23.57 40.02 28.69
C HIS A 215 -24.93 40.58 29.14
N ALA A 216 -25.21 41.86 28.86
CA ALA A 216 -26.49 42.48 29.20
C ALA A 216 -27.67 41.80 28.49
N ALA A 217 -27.51 41.45 27.21
CA ALA A 217 -28.52 40.72 26.45
C ALA A 217 -28.74 39.32 27.06
N ALA A 218 -27.67 38.60 27.41
CA ALA A 218 -27.78 37.29 28.05
C ALA A 218 -28.50 37.32 29.40
N VAL A 219 -28.21 38.33 30.24
CA VAL A 219 -28.90 38.53 31.54
C VAL A 219 -30.38 38.80 31.32
N ARG A 220 -30.74 39.65 30.34
CA ARG A 220 -32.14 39.91 30.00
C ARG A 220 -32.85 38.66 29.48
N SER A 221 -32.23 37.92 28.57
CA SER A 221 -32.76 36.65 28.06
C SER A 221 -33.00 35.66 29.21
N ALA A 222 -32.03 35.51 30.11
CA ALA A 222 -32.15 34.65 31.28
C ALA A 222 -33.29 35.09 32.22
N GLY A 223 -33.44 36.40 32.46
CA GLY A 223 -34.55 36.96 33.24
C GLY A 223 -35.93 36.69 32.64
N ASN A 224 -36.00 36.51 31.32
CA ASN A 224 -37.22 36.14 30.60
C ASN A 224 -37.39 34.61 30.43
N GLY A 225 -36.57 33.79 31.11
CA GLY A 225 -36.61 32.33 30.98
C GLY A 225 -36.08 31.80 29.64
N ARG A 226 -35.34 32.62 28.87
CA ARG A 226 -34.73 32.30 27.58
C ARG A 226 -33.21 32.17 27.68
N ARG A 227 -32.54 31.76 26.60
CA ARG A 227 -31.07 31.69 26.48
C ARG A 227 -30.60 32.40 25.22
N LEU A 228 -29.55 33.21 25.32
CA LEU A 228 -28.98 33.92 24.16
C LEU A 228 -28.10 32.98 23.33
N VAL A 229 -28.35 32.91 22.02
CA VAL A 229 -27.58 32.13 21.04
C VAL A 229 -27.00 33.05 19.97
N VAL A 230 -25.71 32.88 19.66
CA VAL A 230 -24.99 33.59 18.61
C VAL A 230 -24.68 32.62 17.48
N VAL A 231 -25.10 32.91 16.25
CA VAL A 231 -24.85 32.07 15.07
C VAL A 231 -23.96 32.79 14.07
N VAL A 232 -22.81 32.24 13.72
CA VAL A 232 -21.91 32.83 12.72
C VAL A 232 -21.55 31.82 11.63
N ASP A 233 -21.90 32.11 10.38
CA ASP A 233 -21.58 31.23 9.25
C ASP A 233 -20.36 31.73 8.46
N GLY A 234 -19.46 30.82 8.09
CA GLY A 234 -18.33 31.11 7.21
C GLY A 234 -17.21 31.89 7.88
N LEU A 235 -16.84 31.54 9.13
CA LEU A 235 -15.81 32.25 9.89
C LEU A 235 -14.46 32.35 9.16
N ASP A 236 -14.16 31.37 8.31
CA ASP A 236 -12.95 31.33 7.48
C ASP A 236 -12.95 32.27 6.27
N GLN A 237 -14.10 32.90 5.97
CA GLN A 237 -14.21 33.91 4.92
C GLN A 237 -13.87 35.31 5.43
N ASP A 238 -13.56 35.44 6.72
CA ASP A 238 -13.01 36.66 7.32
C ASP A 238 -11.73 37.09 6.59
N ALA A 239 -11.60 38.37 6.29
CA ALA A 239 -10.40 38.93 5.68
C ALA A 239 -9.13 38.67 6.53
N ALA A 240 -9.27 38.51 7.86
CA ALA A 240 -8.17 38.15 8.76
C ALA A 240 -7.70 36.68 8.64
N TRP A 241 -8.44 35.82 7.94
CA TRP A 241 -8.12 34.39 7.74
C TRP A 241 -7.41 34.08 6.41
N ARG A 242 -7.20 35.06 5.53
CA ARG A 242 -6.68 34.84 4.17
C ARG A 242 -5.19 34.42 4.19
N GLY A 243 -4.92 33.17 3.78
CA GLY A 243 -3.56 32.67 3.55
C GLY A 243 -2.92 33.30 2.30
N GLY A 244 -1.58 33.41 2.27
CA GLY A 244 -0.82 33.94 1.12
C GLY A 244 -0.63 35.45 1.08
N VAL A 245 -1.33 36.22 1.93
CA VAL A 245 -1.11 37.66 2.12
C VAL A 245 -0.09 37.89 3.25
N PRO A 246 0.91 38.80 3.09
CA PRO A 246 1.87 39.13 4.15
C PRO A 246 1.15 39.58 5.44
N ASP A 247 1.67 39.20 6.61
CA ASP A 247 1.04 39.51 7.90
C ASP A 247 0.85 41.02 8.13
N SER A 248 1.67 41.87 7.51
CA SER A 248 1.57 43.33 7.55
C SER A 248 0.34 43.90 6.84
N GLU A 249 -0.28 43.15 5.93
CA GLU A 249 -1.44 43.59 5.14
C GLU A 249 -2.77 42.98 5.63
N ARG A 250 -2.71 42.08 6.62
CA ARG A 250 -3.91 41.48 7.20
C ARG A 250 -4.60 42.46 8.15
N PRO A 251 -5.95 42.46 8.21
CA PRO A 251 -6.66 43.19 9.25
C PRO A 251 -6.19 42.74 10.65
N ALA A 252 -5.87 43.71 11.51
CA ALA A 252 -5.35 43.43 12.86
C ALA A 252 -6.36 42.75 13.81
N THR A 253 -7.65 42.75 13.46
CA THR A 253 -8.74 42.20 14.29
C THR A 253 -9.56 41.22 13.47
N SER A 254 -9.65 39.97 13.93
CA SER A 254 -10.52 38.94 13.36
C SER A 254 -11.94 38.98 13.94
N ILE A 255 -12.92 38.49 13.19
CA ILE A 255 -14.29 38.27 13.68
C ILE A 255 -14.27 37.24 14.82
N ALA A 256 -13.38 36.24 14.74
CA ALA A 256 -13.24 35.19 15.73
C ALA A 256 -12.88 35.73 17.13
N SER A 257 -12.02 36.75 17.23
CA SER A 257 -11.62 37.35 18.52
C SER A 257 -12.72 38.21 19.17
N LEU A 258 -13.74 38.60 18.40
CA LEU A 258 -14.88 39.40 18.86
C LEU A 258 -16.03 38.57 19.45
N LEU A 259 -16.00 37.25 19.29
CA LEU A 259 -17.06 36.36 19.78
C LEU A 259 -17.11 36.30 21.32
N PRO A 260 -18.31 36.15 21.92
CA PRO A 260 -18.43 36.08 23.37
C PRO A 260 -17.94 34.72 23.90
N TRP A 261 -17.07 34.74 24.90
CA TRP A 261 -16.64 33.56 25.64
C TRP A 261 -16.56 33.87 27.15
N PRO A 262 -16.71 32.88 28.04
CA PRO A 262 -16.60 33.09 29.47
C PRO A 262 -15.13 33.36 29.82
N ALA A 263 -14.81 34.61 30.15
CA ALA A 263 -13.49 34.93 30.71
C ALA A 263 -13.23 34.02 31.92
N ALA A 264 -12.04 33.40 31.95
CA ALA A 264 -11.58 32.62 33.09
C ALA A 264 -11.81 33.41 34.38
N ARG A 265 -12.21 32.70 35.45
CA ARG A 265 -12.45 33.25 36.78
C ARG A 265 -11.18 33.91 37.31
N THR A 266 -10.96 35.19 37.02
CA THR A 266 -10.08 36.06 37.78
C THR A 266 -10.94 36.73 38.84
N ASP A 267 -11.03 36.06 40.00
CA ASP A 267 -11.06 36.65 41.35
C ASP A 267 -11.61 35.62 42.35
N GLU A 268 -10.70 34.84 42.92
CA GLU A 268 -10.84 34.34 44.28
C GLU A 268 -10.83 35.55 45.24
N GLY A 269 -11.98 36.19 45.45
CA GLY A 269 -12.01 37.37 46.32
C GLY A 269 -13.36 37.90 46.76
N SER A 270 -14.48 37.55 46.11
CA SER A 270 -15.79 37.97 46.63
C SER A 270 -16.82 36.84 46.58
N GLY A 271 -17.13 36.30 47.76
CA GLY A 271 -18.11 35.25 48.01
C GLY A 271 -19.57 35.67 47.76
N ARG A 272 -19.88 36.35 46.65
CA ARG A 272 -21.24 36.52 46.16
C ARG A 272 -21.47 35.59 44.98
N LYS A 273 -22.07 34.42 45.26
CA LYS A 273 -22.78 33.61 44.26
C LYS A 273 -23.76 34.53 43.52
N ARG A 274 -23.39 35.04 42.34
CA ARG A 274 -24.34 35.67 41.42
C ARG A 274 -25.28 34.56 40.92
N HIS A 275 -26.43 34.43 41.57
CA HIS A 275 -27.56 33.67 41.06
C HIS A 275 -28.08 34.36 39.78
N GLY A 276 -28.21 33.60 38.68
CA GLY A 276 -29.26 33.87 37.69
C GLY A 276 -28.91 34.06 36.20
N GLY A 277 -27.65 34.00 35.76
CA GLY A 277 -27.32 34.20 34.33
C GLY A 277 -27.11 32.89 33.57
N ARG A 278 -28.03 32.50 32.68
CA ARG A 278 -27.76 31.41 31.70
C ARG A 278 -26.58 31.81 30.80
N SER A 279 -25.67 30.88 30.55
CA SER A 279 -24.48 31.09 29.71
C SER A 279 -24.86 31.30 28.23
N ILE A 280 -24.10 32.14 27.51
CA ILE A 280 -24.26 32.39 26.06
C ILE A 280 -23.81 31.14 25.31
N ARG A 281 -24.53 30.77 24.25
CA ARG A 281 -24.14 29.70 23.32
C ARG A 281 -23.74 30.29 21.97
N VAL A 282 -22.59 29.87 21.46
CA VAL A 282 -22.06 30.33 20.18
C VAL A 282 -21.96 29.14 19.24
N ILE A 283 -22.59 29.23 18.07
CA ILE A 283 -22.49 28.24 17.00
C ILE A 283 -21.81 28.90 15.82
N VAL A 284 -20.68 28.36 15.38
CA VAL A 284 -19.96 28.88 14.21
C VAL A 284 -19.79 27.80 13.15
N SER A 285 -19.69 28.17 11.88
CA SER A 285 -19.22 27.28 10.82
C SER A 285 -17.93 27.76 10.17
N SER A 286 -17.12 26.84 9.67
CA SER A 286 -16.05 27.15 8.74
C SER A 286 -15.71 25.98 7.80
N ARG A 287 -14.83 26.21 6.83
CA ARG A 287 -14.04 25.15 6.18
C ARG A 287 -13.03 24.53 7.18
N PRO A 288 -12.48 23.32 6.91
CA PRO A 288 -11.47 22.73 7.79
C PRO A 288 -10.27 23.66 7.93
N ALA A 289 -9.95 24.05 9.15
CA ALA A 289 -8.84 24.96 9.45
C ALA A 289 -8.12 24.50 10.72
N ALA A 290 -6.79 24.42 10.64
CA ALA A 290 -5.96 23.83 11.68
C ALA A 290 -5.88 24.69 12.95
N VAL A 291 -5.90 26.03 12.83
CA VAL A 291 -5.75 26.95 13.97
C VAL A 291 -6.51 28.26 13.72
N PRO A 292 -7.27 28.80 14.70
CA PRO A 292 -7.80 30.16 14.64
C PRO A 292 -6.69 31.23 14.53
N PRO A 293 -6.98 32.45 14.05
CA PRO A 293 -6.00 33.54 13.93
C PRO A 293 -5.26 33.84 15.23
N ALA A 294 -4.05 34.42 15.10
CA ALA A 294 -3.17 34.68 16.23
C ALA A 294 -3.79 35.63 17.29
N ASP A 295 -4.71 36.51 16.90
CA ASP A 295 -5.38 37.45 17.81
C ASP A 295 -6.48 36.78 18.67
N VAL A 296 -6.82 35.52 18.42
CA VAL A 296 -7.72 34.73 19.27
C VAL A 296 -6.96 34.22 20.50
N PRO A 297 -7.37 34.57 21.75
CA PRO A 297 -6.67 34.16 22.97
C PRO A 297 -6.56 32.64 23.16
N ALA A 298 -5.54 32.19 23.89
CA ALA A 298 -5.27 30.77 24.17
C ALA A 298 -6.45 30.08 24.87
N GLU A 299 -7.15 30.80 25.75
CA GLU A 299 -8.24 30.28 26.59
C GLU A 299 -9.58 30.24 25.85
N HIS A 300 -9.64 30.78 24.62
CA HIS A 300 -10.86 30.87 23.83
C HIS A 300 -11.39 29.46 23.47
N PRO A 301 -12.70 29.18 23.59
CA PRO A 301 -13.28 27.88 23.24
C PRO A 301 -12.99 27.42 21.80
N LEU A 302 -12.77 28.35 20.86
CA LEU A 302 -12.37 28.01 19.47
C LEU A 302 -10.98 27.36 19.38
N ARG A 303 -10.12 27.51 20.38
CA ARG A 303 -8.83 26.79 20.44
C ARG A 303 -8.94 25.42 21.12
N ARG A 304 -10.10 25.08 21.67
CA ARG A 304 -10.36 23.79 22.32
C ARG A 304 -10.90 22.77 21.31
N ALA A 305 -10.28 21.60 21.26
CA ALA A 305 -10.64 20.53 20.33
C ALA A 305 -12.09 20.05 20.53
N GLU A 306 -12.60 20.10 21.76
CA GLU A 306 -13.94 19.64 22.11
C GLU A 306 -15.05 20.49 21.48
N SER A 307 -14.73 21.71 21.04
CA SER A 307 -15.68 22.62 20.37
C SER A 307 -15.89 22.25 18.89
N VAL A 308 -14.97 21.52 18.25
CA VAL A 308 -14.99 21.28 16.80
C VAL A 308 -15.81 20.03 16.44
N ARG A 309 -16.68 20.12 15.44
CA ARG A 309 -17.45 18.99 14.88
C ARG A 309 -17.37 18.99 13.36
N LEU A 310 -16.89 17.89 12.78
CA LEU A 310 -16.81 17.70 11.34
C LEU A 310 -18.15 17.29 10.75
N LEU A 311 -18.57 17.98 9.70
CA LEU A 311 -19.77 17.73 8.93
C LEU A 311 -19.44 16.84 7.74
N ARG A 312 -20.17 15.74 7.60
CA ARG A 312 -20.07 14.86 6.43
C ARG A 312 -20.56 15.59 5.16
N PRO A 313 -20.05 15.26 3.97
CA PRO A 313 -20.57 15.79 2.70
C PRO A 313 -22.09 15.60 2.56
N SER A 314 -22.77 16.56 1.93
CA SER A 314 -24.24 16.50 1.74
C SER A 314 -24.58 15.67 0.49
N PRO A 315 -25.53 14.71 0.57
CA PRO A 315 -26.02 13.99 -0.62
C PRO A 315 -26.65 14.89 -1.69
N HIS A 316 -27.14 16.08 -1.29
CA HIS A 316 -27.82 17.05 -2.15
C HIS A 316 -26.90 18.16 -2.69
N ALA A 317 -25.57 18.04 -2.54
CA ALA A 317 -24.62 18.98 -3.12
C ALA A 317 -24.64 19.03 -4.67
N LYS A 318 -25.34 18.07 -5.31
CA LYS A 318 -25.51 17.99 -6.77
C LYS A 318 -26.44 19.06 -7.36
N ASP A 319 -27.36 19.64 -6.58
CA ASP A 319 -28.36 20.59 -7.09
C ASP A 319 -27.85 22.05 -7.24
N ASP A 320 -26.63 22.38 -6.77
CA ASP A 320 -25.98 23.68 -7.03
C ASP A 320 -25.10 23.67 -8.32
N GLY A 321 -25.20 22.62 -9.16
CA GLY A 321 -24.37 22.41 -10.37
C GLY A 321 -24.46 23.54 -11.42
N ASP A 322 -25.57 24.28 -11.47
CA ASP A 322 -25.71 25.45 -12.36
C ASP A 322 -24.81 26.61 -11.92
N SER A 323 -24.59 26.80 -10.61
CA SER A 323 -23.72 27.88 -10.09
C SER A 323 -22.24 27.60 -10.37
N LEU A 324 -21.84 26.33 -10.33
CA LEU A 324 -20.47 25.89 -10.60
C LEU A 324 -20.13 26.02 -12.10
N ARG A 325 -21.07 25.66 -12.99
CA ARG A 325 -20.94 25.81 -14.45
C ARG A 325 -20.89 27.28 -14.87
N ASP A 326 -21.72 28.13 -14.26
CA ASP A 326 -21.65 29.59 -14.41
C ASP A 326 -20.26 30.15 -14.01
N GLY A 327 -19.68 29.62 -12.92
CA GLY A 327 -18.34 29.96 -12.48
C GLY A 327 -17.27 29.60 -13.52
N LEU A 328 -17.36 28.41 -14.12
CA LEU A 328 -16.49 27.95 -15.19
C LEU A 328 -16.60 28.83 -16.44
N ASP A 329 -17.82 29.16 -16.87
CA ASP A 329 -18.04 29.99 -18.06
C ASP A 329 -17.55 31.43 -17.86
N ARG A 330 -17.69 31.98 -16.64
CA ARG A 330 -17.10 33.28 -16.27
C ARG A 330 -15.56 33.25 -16.24
N LEU A 331 -14.95 32.18 -15.72
CA LEU A 331 -13.49 32.04 -15.74
C LEU A 331 -12.96 32.03 -17.18
N ARG A 332 -13.67 31.38 -18.10
CA ARG A 332 -13.35 31.35 -19.54
C ARG A 332 -13.62 32.66 -20.28
N GLY A 333 -14.15 33.69 -19.62
CA GLY A 333 -14.47 34.98 -20.22
C GLY A 333 -13.26 35.75 -20.77
N SER A 334 -12.04 35.38 -20.38
CA SER A 334 -10.79 36.00 -20.87
C SER A 334 -9.88 35.01 -21.62
N ALA A 335 -8.96 35.50 -22.45
CA ALA A 335 -7.99 34.65 -23.14
C ALA A 335 -7.08 33.89 -22.16
N LEU A 336 -6.62 34.57 -21.09
CA LEU A 336 -5.86 33.95 -20.01
C LEU A 336 -6.71 32.87 -19.31
N GLY A 337 -7.96 33.18 -18.97
CA GLY A 337 -8.86 32.24 -18.31
C GLY A 337 -9.18 30.99 -19.16
N ARG A 338 -9.31 31.14 -20.49
CA ARG A 338 -9.41 29.97 -21.39
C ARG A 338 -8.16 29.11 -21.37
N ALA A 339 -6.97 29.73 -21.35
CA ALA A 339 -5.71 29.00 -21.26
C ALA A 339 -5.56 28.28 -19.90
N LEU A 340 -5.90 28.93 -18.79
CA LEU A 340 -5.88 28.32 -17.44
C LEU A 340 -6.81 27.11 -17.36
N VAL A 341 -8.05 27.25 -17.84
CA VAL A 341 -9.01 26.13 -17.91
C VAL A 341 -8.50 25.03 -18.81
N GLY A 342 -7.92 25.37 -19.97
CA GLY A 342 -7.31 24.40 -20.89
C GLY A 342 -6.19 23.59 -20.23
N PHE A 343 -5.27 24.24 -19.52
CA PHE A 343 -4.18 23.57 -18.82
C PHE A 343 -4.67 22.70 -17.65
N LEU A 344 -5.54 23.23 -16.78
CA LEU A 344 -6.09 22.46 -15.66
C LEU A 344 -6.91 21.25 -16.14
N ALA A 345 -7.70 21.42 -17.22
CA ALA A 345 -8.52 20.36 -17.77
C ALA A 345 -7.69 19.27 -18.47
N THR A 346 -6.62 19.68 -19.16
CA THR A 346 -5.67 18.78 -19.84
C THR A 346 -4.80 18.05 -18.82
N ALA A 347 -4.28 18.77 -17.82
CA ALA A 347 -3.46 18.21 -16.75
C ALA A 347 -4.24 17.19 -15.91
N GLY A 348 -5.53 17.46 -15.66
CA GLY A 348 -6.39 16.59 -14.84
C GLY A 348 -5.93 16.45 -13.38
N ALA A 349 -4.98 17.29 -12.95
CA ALA A 349 -4.37 17.29 -11.63
C ALA A 349 -3.94 18.71 -11.25
N GLY A 350 -3.53 18.90 -9.99
CA GLY A 350 -3.21 20.21 -9.45
C GLY A 350 -2.05 20.91 -10.15
N LEU A 351 -2.26 22.14 -10.61
CA LEU A 351 -1.22 23.06 -11.08
C LEU A 351 -1.17 24.29 -10.16
N CYS A 352 0.02 24.72 -9.75
CA CYS A 352 0.16 25.93 -8.95
C CYS A 352 0.19 27.19 -9.82
N ALA A 353 0.09 28.35 -9.18
CA ALA A 353 0.14 29.63 -9.87
C ALA A 353 1.48 29.85 -10.62
N ASP A 354 2.58 29.30 -10.10
CA ASP A 354 3.91 29.36 -10.73
C ASP A 354 3.96 28.47 -11.99
N ASP A 355 3.44 27.24 -11.91
CA ASP A 355 3.34 26.33 -13.06
C ASP A 355 2.54 26.98 -14.20
N LEU A 356 1.39 27.57 -13.87
CA LEU A 356 0.51 28.21 -14.83
C LEU A 356 1.13 29.50 -15.41
N ALA A 357 1.94 30.22 -14.65
CA ALA A 357 2.69 31.38 -15.15
C ALA A 357 3.70 30.96 -16.22
N GLU A 358 4.46 29.89 -15.96
CA GLU A 358 5.42 29.34 -16.92
C GLU A 358 4.72 28.74 -18.14
N LEU A 359 3.65 27.98 -17.91
CA LEU A 359 2.89 27.33 -18.98
C LEU A 359 2.15 28.31 -19.88
N THR A 360 1.72 29.46 -19.37
CA THR A 360 1.02 30.48 -20.16
C THR A 360 1.95 31.57 -20.69
N GLY A 361 3.12 31.78 -20.07
CA GLY A 361 3.99 32.93 -20.32
C GLY A 361 3.45 34.23 -19.73
N SER A 362 2.55 34.16 -18.74
CA SER A 362 1.88 35.31 -18.12
C SER A 362 2.38 35.57 -16.69
N GLY A 363 2.18 36.80 -16.18
CA GLY A 363 2.65 37.18 -14.85
C GLY A 363 1.90 36.47 -13.71
N ARG A 364 2.66 35.89 -12.76
CA ARG A 364 2.17 35.16 -11.58
C ARG A 364 1.06 35.88 -10.81
N ALA A 365 1.22 37.17 -10.53
CA ALA A 365 0.24 37.96 -9.76
C ALA A 365 -1.12 38.08 -10.46
N GLY A 366 -1.15 38.09 -11.80
CA GLY A 366 -2.39 38.09 -12.57
C GLY A 366 -3.12 36.74 -12.49
N ILE A 367 -2.36 35.65 -12.53
CA ILE A 367 -2.89 34.29 -12.42
C ILE A 367 -3.38 34.00 -11.00
N ALA A 368 -2.62 34.35 -9.97
CA ALA A 368 -3.00 34.15 -8.58
C ALA A 368 -4.34 34.83 -8.24
N ARG A 369 -4.50 36.12 -8.60
CA ARG A 369 -5.78 36.82 -8.44
C ARG A 369 -6.94 36.14 -9.16
N MET A 370 -6.68 35.59 -10.36
CA MET A 370 -7.72 34.89 -11.12
C MET A 370 -8.09 33.57 -10.45
N LEU A 371 -7.12 32.76 -10.04
CA LEU A 371 -7.39 31.50 -9.33
C LEU A 371 -8.14 31.72 -8.00
N GLU A 372 -7.76 32.76 -7.24
CA GLU A 372 -8.44 33.15 -6.00
C GLU A 372 -9.88 33.62 -6.24
N ALA A 373 -10.13 34.41 -7.29
CA ALA A 373 -11.47 34.92 -7.59
C ALA A 373 -12.50 33.83 -7.92
N PHE A 374 -12.03 32.64 -8.34
CA PHE A 374 -12.83 31.49 -8.71
C PHE A 374 -12.69 30.30 -7.75
N TRP A 375 -11.93 30.48 -6.65
CA TRP A 375 -11.84 29.53 -5.55
C TRP A 375 -13.20 29.36 -4.86
N GLY A 376 -13.62 28.10 -4.65
CA GLY A 376 -14.89 27.76 -4.02
C GLY A 376 -16.10 27.95 -4.94
N ARG A 377 -15.88 28.35 -6.20
CA ARG A 377 -16.89 28.42 -7.26
C ARG A 377 -16.70 27.35 -8.33
N CYS A 378 -15.48 27.14 -8.79
CA CYS A 378 -15.17 26.06 -9.73
C CYS A 378 -13.80 25.43 -9.50
N LEU A 379 -12.92 26.10 -8.74
CA LEU A 379 -11.61 25.60 -8.37
C LEU A 379 -11.48 25.41 -6.85
N VAL A 380 -10.70 24.43 -6.45
CA VAL A 380 -10.31 24.16 -5.06
C VAL A 380 -8.80 23.90 -4.98
N PRO A 381 -8.15 24.27 -3.87
CA PRO A 381 -6.77 23.87 -3.61
C PRO A 381 -6.67 22.34 -3.45
N ASP A 382 -5.53 21.78 -3.83
CA ASP A 382 -5.21 20.35 -3.69
C ASP A 382 -4.56 20.09 -2.30
N ASP A 383 -5.19 19.22 -1.50
CA ASP A 383 -5.27 19.34 -0.03
C ASP A 383 -4.03 18.96 0.82
N LEU A 384 -2.87 18.64 0.25
CA LEU A 384 -1.69 18.22 1.06
C LEU A 384 -0.35 18.86 0.67
N GLY A 385 -0.37 20.06 0.10
CA GLY A 385 0.79 20.96 0.11
C GLY A 385 1.38 21.25 -1.27
N ALA A 386 1.24 22.51 -1.70
CA ALA A 386 2.03 23.21 -2.73
C ALA A 386 1.32 24.46 -3.28
N GLY A 387 0.06 24.74 -2.88
CA GLY A 387 -0.72 25.84 -3.47
C GLY A 387 -1.15 25.57 -4.92
N SER A 388 -1.35 24.29 -5.27
CA SER A 388 -1.93 23.84 -6.53
C SER A 388 -3.46 23.92 -6.51
N TYR A 389 -4.06 24.15 -7.68
CA TYR A 389 -5.51 24.25 -7.86
C TYR A 389 -6.02 23.12 -8.78
N VAL A 390 -7.17 22.54 -8.43
CA VAL A 390 -7.92 21.55 -9.21
C VAL A 390 -9.37 22.01 -9.38
N PHE A 391 -10.14 21.35 -10.26
CA PHE A 391 -11.58 21.57 -10.32
C PHE A 391 -12.26 21.00 -9.08
N ALA A 392 -13.33 21.67 -8.63
CA ALA A 392 -14.02 21.32 -7.39
C ALA A 392 -14.65 19.91 -7.40
N ASP A 393 -14.96 19.37 -8.58
CA ASP A 393 -15.44 18.01 -8.77
C ASP A 393 -15.11 17.48 -10.19
N GLU A 394 -15.32 16.17 -10.39
CA GLU A 394 -15.02 15.46 -11.63
C GLU A 394 -15.97 15.83 -12.78
N GLU A 395 -17.22 16.21 -12.50
CA GLU A 395 -18.15 16.68 -13.53
C GLU A 395 -17.71 18.04 -14.10
N LEU A 396 -17.21 18.93 -13.26
CA LEU A 396 -16.61 20.19 -13.66
C LEU A 396 -15.36 19.99 -14.51
N LEU A 397 -14.50 19.03 -14.13
CA LEU A 397 -13.33 18.66 -14.93
C LEU A 397 -13.76 18.16 -16.33
N ARG A 398 -14.76 17.28 -16.40
CA ARG A 398 -15.33 16.80 -17.68
C ARG A 398 -15.94 17.94 -18.50
N ALA A 399 -16.74 18.79 -17.87
CA ALA A 399 -17.34 19.96 -18.49
C ALA A 399 -16.28 20.95 -19.01
N ALA A 400 -15.17 21.14 -18.28
CA ALA A 400 -14.03 21.95 -18.70
C ALA A 400 -13.28 21.32 -19.88
N ARG A 401 -13.12 20.00 -19.90
CA ARG A 401 -12.51 19.25 -21.02
C ARG A 401 -13.35 19.42 -22.29
N GLU A 402 -14.65 19.19 -22.22
CA GLU A 402 -15.59 19.36 -23.35
C GLU A 402 -15.53 20.79 -23.90
N ARG A 403 -15.68 21.77 -23.01
CA ARG A 403 -15.64 23.20 -23.34
C ARG A 403 -14.33 23.68 -23.95
N SER A 404 -13.20 23.08 -23.58
CA SER A 404 -11.88 23.45 -24.13
C SER A 404 -11.75 23.08 -25.61
N GLY A 405 -12.48 22.08 -26.08
CA GLY A 405 -12.38 21.58 -27.47
C GLY A 405 -11.06 20.85 -27.75
N PRO A 406 -10.97 20.11 -28.86
CA PRO A 406 -9.79 19.30 -29.20
C PRO A 406 -8.54 20.15 -29.48
N ASP A 407 -8.66 21.26 -30.20
CA ASP A 407 -7.51 22.07 -30.64
C ASP A 407 -6.75 22.69 -29.46
N LEU A 408 -7.47 23.31 -28.52
CA LEU A 408 -6.86 23.90 -27.33
C LEU A 408 -6.20 22.83 -26.44
N ARG A 409 -6.82 21.65 -26.32
CA ARG A 409 -6.23 20.53 -25.55
C ARG A 409 -4.94 20.05 -26.22
N THR A 410 -4.92 19.87 -27.54
CA THR A 410 -3.71 19.49 -28.29
C THR A 410 -2.59 20.51 -28.08
N GLU A 411 -2.91 21.82 -28.13
CA GLU A 411 -1.94 22.87 -27.85
C GLU A 411 -1.46 22.86 -26.39
N CYS A 412 -2.35 22.64 -25.42
CA CYS A 412 -1.99 22.49 -24.01
C CYS A 412 -1.07 21.29 -23.79
N VAL A 413 -1.36 20.13 -24.39
CA VAL A 413 -0.50 18.94 -24.35
C VAL A 413 0.88 19.25 -24.92
N ARG A 414 0.93 19.89 -26.10
CA ARG A 414 2.20 20.30 -26.73
C ARG A 414 3.03 21.22 -25.84
N ARG A 415 2.40 22.17 -25.14
CA ARG A 415 3.09 23.09 -24.22
C ARG A 415 3.53 22.38 -22.92
N LEU A 416 2.71 21.48 -22.38
CA LEU A 416 3.09 20.64 -21.23
C LEU A 416 4.30 19.76 -21.57
N HIS A 417 4.34 19.20 -22.78
CA HIS A 417 5.47 18.45 -23.31
C HIS A 417 6.75 19.29 -23.38
N ALA A 418 6.68 20.47 -24.01
CA ALA A 418 7.83 21.38 -24.09
C ALA A 418 8.29 21.86 -22.70
N TRP A 419 7.35 22.09 -21.78
CA TRP A 419 7.66 22.44 -20.41
C TRP A 419 8.42 21.32 -19.70
N ALA A 420 7.95 20.07 -19.79
CA ALA A 420 8.64 18.91 -19.22
C ALA A 420 10.05 18.73 -19.81
N ASP A 421 10.21 18.91 -21.13
CA ASP A 421 11.49 18.77 -21.83
C ASP A 421 12.52 19.82 -21.34
N SER A 422 12.08 21.06 -21.06
CA SER A 422 12.96 22.13 -20.53
C SER A 422 13.54 21.83 -19.14
N TRP A 423 12.87 21.01 -18.33
CA TRP A 423 13.38 20.56 -17.04
C TRP A 423 14.35 19.38 -17.14
N HIS A 424 14.34 18.69 -18.28
CA HIS A 424 15.19 17.54 -18.56
C HIS A 424 16.52 17.96 -19.21
N THR A 425 16.54 19.00 -20.05
CA THR A 425 17.78 19.56 -20.64
C THR A 425 18.68 20.28 -19.63
N GLY A 426 18.20 20.54 -18.42
CA GLY A 426 18.97 21.17 -17.34
C GLY A 426 19.07 22.69 -17.46
N GLU A 427 18.30 23.32 -18.35
CA GLU A 427 18.22 24.78 -18.50
C GLU A 427 17.65 25.49 -17.26
N ARG A 428 17.02 24.73 -16.35
CA ARG A 428 16.28 25.26 -15.21
C ARG A 428 16.88 24.87 -13.87
N SER A 429 16.96 25.85 -12.98
CA SER A 429 17.43 25.73 -11.59
C SER A 429 16.24 25.83 -10.63
N GLY A 430 16.19 24.98 -9.60
CA GLY A 430 15.14 24.98 -8.58
C GLY A 430 14.47 23.62 -8.36
N PRO A 431 13.55 23.50 -7.37
CA PRO A 431 12.78 22.29 -7.15
C PRO A 431 11.85 22.06 -8.35
N MET A 432 11.85 20.83 -8.88
CA MET A 432 11.00 20.46 -10.02
C MET A 432 9.51 20.55 -9.62
N PRO A 433 8.64 21.13 -10.47
CA PRO A 433 7.20 21.22 -10.23
C PRO A 433 6.55 19.90 -9.83
N ARG A 434 5.66 19.93 -8.82
CA ARG A 434 4.95 18.75 -8.31
C ARG A 434 4.18 18.02 -9.40
N TYR A 435 3.57 18.75 -10.33
CA TYR A 435 2.87 18.15 -11.46
C TYR A 435 3.79 17.27 -12.32
N LEU A 436 4.99 17.76 -12.65
CA LEU A 436 5.99 17.01 -13.42
C LEU A 436 6.50 15.77 -12.65
N LEU A 437 6.72 15.91 -11.35
CA LEU A 437 7.15 14.78 -10.52
C LEU A 437 6.08 13.69 -10.39
N SER A 438 4.80 14.02 -10.34
CA SER A 438 3.79 13.08 -9.83
C SER A 438 2.64 12.76 -10.77
N HIS A 439 2.19 13.76 -11.53
CA HIS A 439 0.94 13.67 -12.30
C HIS A 439 1.16 13.60 -13.80
N TYR A 440 2.27 14.14 -14.30
CA TYR A 440 2.62 14.11 -15.72
C TYR A 440 2.75 12.69 -16.31
N PRO A 441 3.26 11.66 -15.60
CA PRO A 441 3.26 10.29 -16.13
C PRO A 441 1.88 9.79 -16.56
N ALA A 442 0.80 10.18 -15.85
CA ALA A 442 -0.56 9.79 -16.21
C ALA A 442 -1.05 10.44 -17.52
N LEU A 443 -0.53 11.62 -17.88
CA LEU A 443 -0.84 12.28 -19.15
C LEU A 443 -0.20 11.57 -20.35
N LEU A 444 0.92 10.88 -20.14
CA LEU A 444 1.64 10.21 -21.22
C LEU A 444 0.95 8.91 -21.64
N CYS A 445 0.11 8.33 -20.77
CA CYS A 445 -0.55 7.03 -20.91
C CYS A 445 0.46 5.88 -21.12
N GLU A 446 1.05 5.77 -22.31
CA GLU A 446 2.00 4.73 -22.74
C GLU A 446 2.97 5.26 -23.82
N GLY A 447 4.03 4.50 -24.08
CA GLY A 447 4.96 4.74 -25.20
C GLY A 447 6.31 5.35 -24.82
N PRO A 448 7.18 5.63 -25.81
CA PRO A 448 8.60 5.93 -25.59
C PRO A 448 8.87 7.15 -24.71
N ARG A 449 7.95 8.12 -24.71
CA ARG A 449 8.05 9.33 -23.87
C ARG A 449 7.81 9.00 -22.39
N LEU A 450 6.87 8.12 -22.06
CA LEU A 450 6.64 7.65 -20.69
C LEU A 450 7.87 6.91 -20.17
N GLU A 451 8.39 5.96 -20.95
CA GLU A 451 9.60 5.21 -20.62
C GLU A 451 10.78 6.12 -20.33
N ARG A 452 11.08 7.07 -21.24
CA ARG A 452 12.19 8.02 -21.07
C ARG A 452 12.03 8.86 -19.80
N TYR A 453 10.80 9.26 -19.49
CA TYR A 453 10.48 10.15 -18.38
C TYR A 453 10.51 9.45 -17.01
N VAL A 454 9.91 8.26 -16.92
CA VAL A 454 9.88 7.44 -15.69
C VAL A 454 11.27 6.91 -15.36
N LEU A 455 12.06 6.53 -16.37
CA LEU A 455 13.41 5.98 -16.21
C LEU A 455 14.51 7.05 -16.24
N ASP A 456 14.18 8.33 -16.08
CA ASP A 456 15.16 9.41 -15.89
C ASP A 456 15.72 9.34 -14.46
N PRO A 457 17.00 8.97 -14.28
CA PRO A 457 17.56 8.80 -12.94
C PRO A 457 17.67 10.13 -12.16
N ARG A 458 17.80 11.28 -12.85
CA ARG A 458 17.84 12.60 -12.18
C ARG A 458 16.48 12.96 -11.62
N ARG A 459 15.41 12.66 -12.37
CA ARG A 459 14.04 12.82 -11.90
C ARG A 459 13.71 11.85 -10.76
N GLN A 460 14.06 10.57 -10.90
CA GLN A 460 13.89 9.58 -9.83
C GLN A 460 14.62 10.03 -8.55
N ARG A 461 15.82 10.60 -8.67
CA ARG A 461 16.53 11.21 -7.55
C ARG A 461 15.76 12.39 -6.94
N ARG A 462 15.22 13.30 -7.75
CA ARG A 462 14.40 14.43 -7.26
C ARG A 462 13.12 13.96 -6.55
N LEU A 463 12.47 12.89 -7.01
CA LEU A 463 11.35 12.24 -6.31
C LEU A 463 11.76 11.73 -4.94
N VAL A 464 12.92 11.06 -4.85
CA VAL A 464 13.47 10.58 -3.57
C VAL A 464 13.84 11.74 -2.65
N GLU A 465 14.48 12.79 -3.17
CA GLU A 465 14.81 14.01 -2.41
C GLU A 465 13.56 14.74 -1.89
N ALA A 466 12.43 14.60 -2.58
CA ALA A 466 11.12 15.12 -2.17
C ALA A 466 10.35 14.21 -1.18
N GLY A 467 10.95 13.10 -0.72
CA GLY A 467 10.30 12.16 0.21
C GLY A 467 9.19 11.32 -0.44
N ARG A 468 9.37 10.98 -1.73
CA ARG A 468 8.39 10.26 -2.56
C ARG A 468 8.99 9.04 -3.25
N LEU A 469 9.74 8.26 -2.46
CA LEU A 469 10.36 7.02 -2.92
C LEU A 469 9.32 5.98 -3.36
N ASP A 470 8.21 5.91 -2.62
CA ASP A 470 7.02 5.12 -2.90
C ASP A 470 6.42 5.45 -4.27
N GLU A 471 6.28 6.74 -4.58
CA GLU A 471 5.81 7.19 -5.89
C GLU A 471 6.80 6.82 -7.01
N ALA A 472 8.10 6.97 -6.78
CA ALA A 472 9.12 6.59 -7.76
C ALA A 472 9.04 5.09 -8.10
N LEU A 473 8.84 4.23 -7.09
CA LEU A 473 8.64 2.78 -7.28
C LEU A 473 7.30 2.48 -7.98
N ALA A 474 6.20 3.11 -7.57
CA ALA A 474 4.90 2.93 -8.19
C ALA A 474 4.87 3.35 -9.66
N GLN A 475 5.60 4.42 -10.02
CA GLN A 475 5.70 4.90 -11.41
C GLN A 475 6.43 3.92 -12.32
N LEU A 476 7.33 3.07 -11.81
CA LEU A 476 7.93 1.99 -12.61
C LEU A 476 6.88 0.95 -13.04
N GLY A 477 5.79 0.81 -12.27
CA GLY A 477 4.65 -0.05 -12.61
C GLY A 477 3.74 0.50 -13.71
N LEU A 478 3.89 1.77 -14.11
CA LEU A 478 3.16 2.35 -15.24
C LEU A 478 3.71 1.90 -16.60
N LEU A 479 4.90 1.28 -16.61
CA LEU A 479 5.53 0.81 -17.83
C LEU A 479 4.94 -0.56 -18.22
N PRO A 480 4.71 -0.83 -19.52
CA PRO A 480 4.07 -2.07 -20.01
C PRO A 480 4.79 -3.32 -19.51
N ASP A 481 4.12 -4.47 -19.43
CA ASP A 481 4.64 -5.66 -18.74
C ASP A 481 5.98 -6.17 -19.29
N GLY A 482 6.75 -6.89 -18.47
CA GLY A 482 8.11 -7.34 -18.77
C GLY A 482 8.24 -8.16 -20.07
N ALA A 483 7.18 -8.84 -20.49
CA ALA A 483 7.14 -9.66 -21.71
C ALA A 483 7.16 -8.84 -23.01
N ASP A 484 6.68 -7.59 -23.00
CA ASP A 484 6.60 -6.72 -24.19
C ASP A 484 7.75 -5.70 -24.27
N ARG A 485 8.52 -5.54 -23.19
CA ARG A 485 9.66 -4.61 -23.14
C ARG A 485 10.82 -5.08 -24.01
N THR A 486 11.62 -4.14 -24.51
CA THR A 486 12.97 -4.46 -25.00
C THR A 486 13.88 -4.81 -23.81
N PRO A 487 14.94 -5.62 -24.00
CA PRO A 487 15.89 -5.91 -22.92
C PRO A 487 16.54 -4.64 -22.34
N GLU A 488 16.69 -3.57 -23.14
CA GLU A 488 17.16 -2.26 -22.67
C GLU A 488 16.24 -1.67 -21.60
N VAL A 489 14.95 -1.54 -21.91
CA VAL A 489 13.96 -0.96 -21.00
C VAL A 489 13.79 -1.86 -19.77
N ALA A 490 13.74 -3.17 -19.95
CA ALA A 490 13.65 -4.13 -18.85
C ALA A 490 14.85 -3.99 -17.88
N ALA A 491 16.07 -3.89 -18.39
CA ALA A 491 17.26 -3.72 -17.56
C ALA A 491 17.26 -2.38 -16.80
N ARG A 492 16.82 -1.29 -17.44
CA ARG A 492 16.69 0.02 -16.79
C ARG A 492 15.63 0.00 -15.68
N VAL A 493 14.48 -0.63 -15.91
CA VAL A 493 13.44 -0.83 -14.88
C VAL A 493 14.00 -1.64 -13.72
N ALA A 494 14.69 -2.73 -14.01
CA ALA A 494 15.27 -3.61 -12.99
C ALA A 494 16.30 -2.88 -12.13
N LEU A 495 17.23 -2.13 -12.74
CA LEU A 495 18.20 -1.32 -12.00
C LEU A 495 17.53 -0.19 -11.23
N SER A 496 16.63 0.58 -11.84
CA SER A 496 15.89 1.64 -11.14
C SER A 496 15.13 1.07 -9.94
N ARG A 497 14.45 -0.06 -10.09
CA ARG A 497 13.80 -0.77 -8.97
C ARG A 497 14.83 -1.17 -7.93
N ALA A 498 15.89 -1.87 -8.29
CA ALA A 498 16.91 -2.33 -7.35
C ALA A 498 17.62 -1.19 -6.62
N VAL A 499 17.78 -0.03 -7.25
CA VAL A 499 18.42 1.14 -6.65
C VAL A 499 17.45 1.94 -5.80
N LEU A 500 16.19 2.06 -6.20
CA LEU A 500 15.15 2.72 -5.40
C LEU A 500 14.77 1.84 -4.19
N SER A 501 14.59 0.53 -4.39
CA SER A 501 14.45 -0.47 -3.34
C SER A 501 15.75 -0.65 -2.54
N GLY A 502 16.94 -0.55 -3.13
CA GLY A 502 18.20 -0.52 -2.37
C GLY A 502 18.37 0.75 -1.54
N ARG A 503 17.62 1.81 -1.88
CA ARG A 503 17.42 3.00 -1.04
C ARG A 503 16.25 2.85 -0.08
N THR A 504 15.49 1.75 -0.13
CA THR A 504 14.58 1.41 0.98
C THR A 504 15.44 1.03 2.18
N ARG A 505 15.61 2.07 3.00
CA ARG A 505 15.32 2.15 4.44
C ARG A 505 14.44 0.97 4.91
N PRO A 506 14.51 0.53 6.18
CA PRO A 506 13.79 -0.65 6.68
C PRO A 506 12.40 -0.81 6.06
N PRO A 507 12.01 -2.03 5.65
CA PRO A 507 10.82 -2.30 4.84
C PRO A 507 9.64 -1.47 5.33
N VAL A 508 8.96 -0.78 4.41
CA VAL A 508 7.82 0.10 4.73
C VAL A 508 6.91 -0.63 5.72
N PRO A 509 6.76 -0.13 6.97
CA PRO A 509 5.92 -0.79 7.97
C PRO A 509 4.52 -1.09 7.42
N ARG A 510 4.02 -2.31 7.68
CA ARG A 510 2.71 -2.80 7.17
C ARG A 510 1.57 -1.83 7.42
N GLU A 511 1.58 -1.12 8.56
CA GLU A 511 0.50 -0.19 8.94
C GLU A 511 0.54 1.14 8.15
N LEU A 512 1.68 1.56 7.60
CA LEU A 512 1.81 2.89 6.96
C LEU A 512 0.86 3.13 5.77
N PRO A 513 0.74 2.22 4.77
CA PRO A 513 -0.25 2.38 3.69
C PRO A 513 -1.66 2.64 4.23
N ARG A 514 -2.07 1.88 5.26
CA ARG A 514 -3.36 2.02 5.92
C ARG A 514 -3.51 3.36 6.64
N LEU A 515 -2.47 3.85 7.33
CA LEU A 515 -2.50 5.16 7.99
C LEU A 515 -2.66 6.31 6.97
N PHE A 516 -2.02 6.23 5.81
CA PHE A 516 -2.24 7.22 4.74
C PHE A 516 -3.65 7.14 4.16
N ALA A 517 -4.24 5.94 4.06
CA ALA A 517 -5.64 5.79 3.66
C ALA A 517 -6.59 6.41 4.71
N LEU A 518 -6.33 6.18 6.00
CA LEU A 518 -7.09 6.78 7.11
C LEU A 518 -6.93 8.31 7.17
N ALA A 519 -5.76 8.81 6.77
CA ALA A 519 -5.50 10.23 6.60
C ALA A 519 -6.26 10.84 5.42
N GLY A 520 -6.86 10.04 4.53
CA GLY A 520 -7.59 10.50 3.34
C GLY A 520 -6.72 10.63 2.09
N ASP A 521 -5.47 10.16 2.12
CA ASP A 521 -4.58 10.14 0.96
C ASP A 521 -4.54 8.74 0.34
N GLY A 522 -5.64 8.37 -0.32
CA GLY A 522 -5.79 7.05 -0.96
C GLY A 522 -4.78 6.81 -2.09
N THR A 523 -4.32 7.87 -2.76
CA THR A 523 -3.31 7.77 -3.82
C THR A 523 -1.95 7.40 -3.25
N ARG A 524 -1.52 8.06 -2.18
CA ARG A 524 -0.25 7.75 -1.53
C ARG A 524 -0.30 6.42 -0.78
N ALA A 525 -1.44 6.09 -0.17
CA ALA A 525 -1.68 4.78 0.42
C ALA A 525 -1.45 3.64 -0.59
N ARG A 526 -2.01 3.79 -1.80
CA ARG A 526 -1.77 2.87 -2.92
C ARG A 526 -0.28 2.83 -3.31
N GLN A 527 0.38 3.97 -3.44
CA GLN A 527 1.82 4.04 -3.79
C GLN A 527 2.69 3.30 -2.76
N LEU A 528 2.43 3.48 -1.47
CA LEU A 528 3.13 2.78 -0.38
C LEU A 528 2.84 1.27 -0.38
N ALA A 529 1.60 0.87 -0.66
CA ALA A 529 1.24 -0.54 -0.80
C ALA A 529 2.02 -1.21 -1.95
N LEU A 530 2.08 -0.54 -3.11
CA LEU A 530 2.78 -1.02 -4.31
C LEU A 530 4.31 -0.94 -4.22
N SER A 531 4.85 -0.23 -3.23
CA SER A 531 6.31 -0.12 -3.02
C SER A 531 6.96 -1.39 -2.45
N ALA A 532 6.16 -2.36 -1.97
CA ALA A 532 6.67 -3.66 -1.55
C ALA A 532 7.37 -4.39 -2.71
N ALA A 533 8.36 -5.22 -2.41
CA ALA A 533 9.06 -6.01 -3.44
C ALA A 533 8.16 -7.14 -3.96
N GLU A 534 7.65 -7.95 -3.03
CA GLU A 534 6.85 -9.16 -3.29
C GLU A 534 5.40 -8.85 -3.69
N ASP A 535 4.89 -9.60 -4.67
CA ASP A 535 3.54 -9.43 -5.22
C ASP A 535 2.44 -9.80 -4.22
N ALA A 536 2.66 -10.83 -3.39
CA ALA A 536 1.74 -11.22 -2.32
C ALA A 536 1.57 -10.08 -1.29
N VAL A 537 2.68 -9.43 -0.93
CA VAL A 537 2.70 -8.30 0.01
C VAL A 537 2.05 -7.05 -0.60
N LYS A 538 2.23 -6.78 -1.90
CA LYS A 538 1.49 -5.71 -2.59
C LYS A 538 -0.01 -5.92 -2.51
N ALA A 539 -0.46 -7.14 -2.85
CA ALA A 539 -1.88 -7.50 -2.81
C ALA A 539 -2.46 -7.37 -1.39
N ALA A 540 -1.76 -7.89 -0.38
CA ALA A 540 -2.17 -7.80 1.01
C ALA A 540 -2.27 -6.35 1.52
N ARG A 541 -1.28 -5.51 1.18
CA ARG A 541 -1.28 -4.08 1.57
C ARG A 541 -2.36 -3.27 0.85
N LEU A 542 -2.62 -3.56 -0.43
CA LEU A 542 -3.73 -2.92 -1.15
C LEU A 542 -5.07 -3.29 -0.54
N ALA A 543 -5.26 -4.54 -0.13
CA ALA A 543 -6.48 -4.97 0.55
C ALA A 543 -6.70 -4.25 1.89
N GLU A 544 -5.64 -4.00 2.67
CA GLU A 544 -5.71 -3.18 3.88
C GLU A 544 -6.13 -1.72 3.58
N VAL A 545 -5.62 -1.14 2.49
CA VAL A 545 -6.03 0.20 2.01
C VAL A 545 -7.51 0.21 1.58
N VAL A 546 -7.94 -0.82 0.84
CA VAL A 546 -9.34 -1.00 0.41
C VAL A 546 -10.25 -1.05 1.64
N SER A 547 -9.88 -1.79 2.69
CA SER A 547 -10.69 -1.91 3.91
C SER A 547 -11.01 -0.56 4.55
N VAL A 548 -10.11 0.42 4.43
CA VAL A 548 -10.32 1.79 4.91
C VAL A 548 -11.16 2.60 3.93
N LEU A 549 -10.83 2.53 2.64
CA LEU A 549 -11.51 3.32 1.61
C LEU A 549 -12.96 2.87 1.37
N SER A 550 -13.32 1.61 1.65
CA SER A 550 -14.70 1.13 1.51
C SER A 550 -15.72 1.96 2.31
N GLY A 551 -15.30 2.60 3.41
CA GLY A 551 -16.14 3.49 4.22
C GLY A 551 -16.10 4.97 3.82
N THR A 552 -15.11 5.41 3.04
CA THR A 552 -14.84 6.84 2.77
C THR A 552 -14.89 7.20 1.28
N ASP A 553 -14.46 6.32 0.39
CA ASP A 553 -14.44 6.46 -1.07
C ASP A 553 -14.69 5.09 -1.77
N PRO A 554 -15.97 4.64 -1.84
CA PRO A 554 -16.31 3.34 -2.41
C PRO A 554 -15.88 3.12 -3.88
N PRO A 555 -15.99 4.11 -4.79
CA PRO A 555 -15.47 3.96 -6.15
C PRO A 555 -13.97 3.67 -6.19
N LYS A 556 -13.15 4.41 -5.43
CA LYS A 556 -11.70 4.16 -5.40
C LYS A 556 -11.38 2.83 -4.73
N ALA A 557 -12.11 2.46 -3.68
CA ALA A 557 -11.97 1.16 -3.04
C ALA A 557 -12.19 0.00 -4.02
N ALA A 558 -13.20 0.08 -4.89
CA ALA A 558 -13.47 -0.94 -5.90
C ALA A 558 -12.33 -1.08 -6.93
N GLU A 559 -11.78 0.04 -7.42
CA GLU A 559 -10.63 0.04 -8.33
C GLU A 559 -9.41 -0.65 -7.71
N LEU A 560 -9.06 -0.29 -6.47
CA LEU A 560 -7.92 -0.88 -5.76
C LEU A 560 -8.17 -2.35 -5.40
N ALA A 561 -9.41 -2.75 -5.17
CA ALA A 561 -9.77 -4.14 -4.90
C ALA A 561 -9.51 -5.02 -6.13
N SER A 562 -9.90 -4.55 -7.33
CA SER A 562 -9.57 -5.25 -8.58
C SER A 562 -8.07 -5.31 -8.83
N GLU A 563 -7.33 -4.24 -8.51
CA GLU A 563 -5.88 -4.25 -8.61
C GLU A 563 -5.24 -5.26 -7.65
N ALA A 564 -5.71 -5.35 -6.41
CA ALA A 564 -5.24 -6.32 -5.42
C ALA A 564 -5.42 -7.76 -5.90
N VAL A 565 -6.54 -8.07 -6.58
CA VAL A 565 -6.78 -9.39 -7.20
C VAL A 565 -5.72 -9.70 -8.25
N GLY A 566 -5.42 -8.77 -9.15
CA GLY A 566 -4.40 -9.00 -10.19
C GLY A 566 -2.98 -9.18 -9.65
N TRP A 567 -2.65 -8.62 -8.48
CA TRP A 567 -1.39 -8.92 -7.78
C TRP A 567 -1.43 -10.29 -7.07
N ALA A 568 -2.56 -10.65 -6.48
CA ALA A 568 -2.75 -11.95 -5.81
C ALA A 568 -2.65 -13.13 -6.78
N GLU A 569 -3.25 -13.01 -7.97
CA GLU A 569 -3.18 -14.02 -9.03
C GLU A 569 -1.74 -14.23 -9.50
N ARG A 570 -1.00 -13.14 -9.76
CA ARG A 570 0.42 -13.21 -10.15
C ARG A 570 1.30 -13.81 -9.05
N ALA A 571 1.04 -13.48 -7.79
CA ALA A 571 1.75 -14.08 -6.66
C ALA A 571 1.53 -15.61 -6.61
N ALA A 572 0.28 -16.05 -6.80
CA ALA A 572 -0.05 -17.47 -6.83
C ALA A 572 0.60 -18.20 -8.03
N GLU A 573 0.62 -17.59 -9.21
CA GLU A 573 1.28 -18.14 -10.41
C GLU A 573 2.80 -18.22 -10.27
N ALA A 574 3.41 -17.25 -9.59
CA ALA A 574 4.85 -17.22 -9.37
C ALA A 574 5.34 -18.21 -8.29
N THR A 575 4.44 -18.71 -7.44
CA THR A 575 4.79 -19.61 -6.35
C THR A 575 5.02 -21.04 -6.87
N PRO A 576 6.16 -21.68 -6.56
CA PRO A 576 6.42 -23.07 -6.95
C PRO A 576 5.36 -24.02 -6.40
N ARG A 577 5.11 -25.14 -7.12
CA ARG A 577 4.12 -26.15 -6.69
C ARG A 577 4.50 -26.80 -5.37
N ILE A 578 5.79 -26.99 -5.09
CA ILE A 578 6.30 -27.52 -3.82
C ILE A 578 7.08 -26.38 -3.17
N ALA A 579 6.44 -25.63 -2.28
CA ALA A 579 7.02 -24.45 -1.65
C ALA A 579 6.85 -24.52 -0.13
N GLU A 580 7.90 -24.15 0.62
CA GLU A 580 7.80 -23.92 2.07
C GLU A 580 6.77 -22.83 2.38
N ARG A 581 6.32 -22.78 3.64
CA ARG A 581 5.40 -21.74 4.11
C ARG A 581 5.95 -20.34 3.78
N ASN A 582 5.14 -19.55 3.09
CA ASN A 582 5.49 -18.19 2.71
C ASN A 582 4.65 -17.18 3.52
N ASP A 583 5.32 -16.38 4.35
CA ASP A 583 4.69 -15.38 5.21
C ASP A 583 3.86 -14.35 4.43
N GLY A 584 4.31 -13.93 3.25
CA GLY A 584 3.56 -13.01 2.38
C GLY A 584 2.26 -13.61 1.85
N MET A 585 2.25 -14.92 1.56
CA MET A 585 1.03 -15.64 1.16
C MET A 585 0.07 -15.88 2.33
N GLU A 586 0.59 -16.05 3.55
CA GLU A 586 -0.22 -16.08 4.78
C GLU A 586 -0.88 -14.71 5.05
N GLU A 587 -0.15 -13.61 4.86
CA GLU A 587 -0.71 -12.25 4.94
C GLU A 587 -1.80 -12.02 3.89
N LEU A 588 -1.59 -12.51 2.66
CA LEU A 588 -2.58 -12.43 1.58
C LEU A 588 -3.87 -13.18 1.91
N ALA A 589 -3.78 -14.33 2.58
CA ALA A 589 -4.93 -15.09 3.06
C ALA A 589 -5.75 -14.33 4.10
N GLU A 590 -5.09 -13.58 4.99
CA GLU A 590 -5.76 -12.70 5.95
C GLU A 590 -6.44 -11.52 5.26
N ALA A 591 -5.70 -10.84 4.37
CA ALA A 591 -6.18 -9.72 3.58
C ALA A 591 -7.43 -10.06 2.74
N GLY A 592 -7.45 -11.21 2.08
CA GLY A 592 -8.62 -11.66 1.31
C GLY A 592 -9.88 -11.81 2.16
N ARG A 593 -9.75 -12.25 3.42
CA ARG A 593 -10.89 -12.33 4.36
C ARG A 593 -11.36 -10.95 4.79
N SER A 594 -10.42 -10.04 5.09
CA SER A 594 -10.77 -8.65 5.44
C SER A 594 -11.50 -7.93 4.30
N LEU A 595 -11.19 -8.23 3.04
CA LEU A 595 -11.94 -7.71 1.88
C LEU A 595 -13.40 -8.19 1.85
N VAL A 596 -13.64 -9.48 2.15
CA VAL A 596 -15.00 -10.01 2.27
C VAL A 596 -15.76 -9.31 3.40
N GLU A 597 -15.11 -9.13 4.56
CA GLU A 597 -15.72 -8.47 5.73
C GLU A 597 -16.02 -6.98 5.51
N CYS A 598 -15.21 -6.26 4.70
CA CYS A 598 -15.41 -4.84 4.42
C CYS A 598 -16.36 -4.55 3.25
N GLY A 599 -17.05 -5.57 2.72
CA GLY A 599 -18.06 -5.42 1.65
C GLY A 599 -17.52 -5.50 0.22
N ALA A 600 -16.22 -5.77 0.02
CA ALA A 600 -15.61 -6.02 -1.29
C ALA A 600 -15.63 -7.52 -1.62
N GLU A 601 -16.80 -8.14 -1.54
CA GLU A 601 -16.95 -9.60 -1.51
C GLU A 601 -16.34 -10.33 -2.71
N GLU A 602 -16.61 -9.87 -3.94
CA GLU A 602 -16.11 -10.54 -5.15
C GLU A 602 -14.58 -10.51 -5.24
N ALA A 603 -13.97 -9.35 -4.94
CA ALA A 603 -12.52 -9.22 -4.92
C ALA A 603 -11.90 -10.07 -3.81
N GLY A 604 -12.48 -10.05 -2.60
CA GLY A 604 -12.05 -10.90 -1.50
C GLY A 604 -12.12 -12.38 -1.84
N ARG A 605 -13.22 -12.84 -2.44
CA ARG A 605 -13.38 -14.23 -2.90
C ARG A 605 -12.36 -14.59 -3.98
N ALA A 606 -12.08 -13.70 -4.94
CA ALA A 606 -11.06 -13.93 -5.96
C ALA A 606 -9.66 -14.10 -5.37
N VAL A 607 -9.25 -13.23 -4.43
CA VAL A 607 -7.98 -13.38 -3.70
C VAL A 607 -7.93 -14.72 -2.94
N LEU A 608 -9.02 -15.09 -2.25
CA LEU A 608 -9.06 -16.33 -1.48
C LEU A 608 -8.97 -17.57 -2.38
N ARG A 609 -9.54 -17.56 -3.59
CA ARG A 609 -9.38 -18.66 -4.57
C ARG A 609 -7.92 -18.86 -4.99
N ALA A 610 -7.16 -17.77 -5.16
CA ALA A 610 -5.74 -17.83 -5.48
C ALA A 610 -4.91 -18.44 -4.32
N VAL A 611 -5.24 -18.06 -3.08
CA VAL A 611 -4.58 -18.56 -1.85
C VAL A 611 -4.86 -20.03 -1.59
N ILE A 612 -6.11 -20.46 -1.75
CA ILE A 612 -6.56 -21.81 -1.40
C ILE A 612 -5.87 -22.91 -2.21
N ARG A 613 -5.45 -22.60 -3.43
CA ARG A 613 -4.76 -23.53 -4.33
C ARG A 613 -3.24 -23.53 -4.15
N CYS A 614 -2.71 -22.65 -3.30
CA CYS A 614 -1.27 -22.44 -3.16
C CYS A 614 -0.67 -23.28 -2.02
N GLU A 615 0.30 -24.14 -2.36
CA GLU A 615 0.93 -25.04 -1.39
C GLU A 615 1.76 -24.32 -0.31
N ALA A 616 2.24 -23.11 -0.60
CA ALA A 616 2.99 -22.27 0.35
C ALA A 616 2.14 -21.69 1.50
N VAL A 617 0.81 -21.90 1.50
CA VAL A 617 -0.09 -21.43 2.57
C VAL A 617 -0.43 -22.60 3.48
N GLY A 618 -0.35 -22.47 4.80
CA GLY A 618 -0.73 -23.53 5.71
C GLY A 618 -2.22 -23.91 5.64
N TRP A 619 -2.54 -25.20 5.85
CA TRP A 619 -3.91 -25.72 5.85
C TRP A 619 -4.88 -24.96 6.76
N ALA A 620 -4.39 -24.45 7.90
CA ALA A 620 -5.21 -23.63 8.80
C ALA A 620 -5.76 -22.36 8.13
N SER A 621 -4.93 -21.68 7.33
CA SER A 621 -5.29 -20.48 6.59
C SER A 621 -6.12 -20.79 5.35
N ARG A 622 -5.83 -21.87 4.64
CA ARG A 622 -6.66 -22.34 3.51
C ARG A 622 -8.08 -22.70 3.94
N ILE A 623 -8.25 -23.42 5.06
CA ILE A 623 -9.58 -23.78 5.59
C ILE A 623 -10.34 -22.53 6.05
N LYS A 624 -9.66 -21.55 6.66
CA LYS A 624 -10.25 -20.25 7.00
C LYS A 624 -10.67 -19.47 5.75
N ALA A 625 -9.85 -19.48 4.71
CA ALA A 625 -10.14 -18.85 3.43
C ALA A 625 -11.38 -19.46 2.76
N ALA A 626 -11.46 -20.79 2.72
CA ALA A 626 -12.59 -21.50 2.12
C ALA A 626 -13.93 -21.21 2.79
N ARG A 627 -13.94 -20.93 4.10
CA ARG A 627 -15.16 -20.51 4.81
C ARG A 627 -15.68 -19.15 4.36
N ALA A 628 -14.77 -18.25 4.02
CA ALA A 628 -15.11 -16.92 3.52
C ALA A 628 -15.58 -16.97 2.05
N LEU A 629 -15.47 -18.10 1.34
CA LEU A 629 -15.99 -18.30 -0.02
C LEU A 629 -17.51 -18.58 -0.11
N GLY A 630 -18.26 -18.56 1.00
CA GLY A 630 -19.72 -18.69 0.98
C GLY A 630 -20.22 -19.99 0.32
N PRO A 631 -20.92 -19.96 -0.84
CA PRO A 631 -21.49 -21.16 -1.46
C PRO A 631 -20.46 -22.18 -1.96
N GLU A 632 -19.27 -21.74 -2.41
CA GLU A 632 -18.19 -22.63 -2.89
C GLU A 632 -17.48 -23.39 -1.74
N ARG A 633 -17.81 -23.06 -0.48
CA ARG A 633 -17.21 -23.66 0.71
C ARG A 633 -17.39 -25.18 0.75
N GLU A 634 -18.57 -25.69 0.41
CA GLU A 634 -18.89 -27.12 0.57
C GLU A 634 -18.11 -27.97 -0.43
N ASP A 635 -18.04 -27.55 -1.68
CA ASP A 635 -17.29 -28.24 -2.73
C ASP A 635 -15.80 -28.34 -2.37
N TRP A 636 -15.20 -27.23 -1.94
CA TRP A 636 -13.78 -27.22 -1.58
C TRP A 636 -13.49 -28.05 -0.33
N LEU A 637 -14.29 -27.92 0.74
CA LEU A 637 -14.08 -28.70 1.95
C LEU A 637 -14.27 -30.20 1.70
N THR A 638 -15.14 -30.57 0.76
CA THR A 638 -15.31 -31.96 0.32
C THR A 638 -14.08 -32.47 -0.44
N GLU A 639 -13.53 -31.66 -1.34
CA GLU A 639 -12.30 -31.99 -2.07
C GLU A 639 -11.10 -32.15 -1.13
N VAL A 640 -10.95 -31.28 -0.13
CA VAL A 640 -9.89 -31.38 0.89
C VAL A 640 -10.07 -32.61 1.78
N ALA A 641 -11.30 -32.93 2.18
CA ALA A 641 -11.58 -34.16 2.91
C ALA A 641 -11.17 -35.39 2.08
N ARG A 642 -11.52 -35.41 0.78
CA ARG A 642 -11.13 -36.48 -0.15
C ARG A 642 -9.62 -36.57 -0.31
N TYR A 643 -8.93 -35.44 -0.43
CA TYR A 643 -7.46 -35.39 -0.52
C TYR A 643 -6.81 -35.97 0.74
N ALA A 644 -7.25 -35.56 1.93
CA ALA A 644 -6.77 -36.11 3.18
C ALA A 644 -7.08 -37.62 3.32
N SER A 645 -8.20 -38.11 2.80
CA SER A 645 -8.47 -39.55 2.72
C SER A 645 -7.47 -40.30 1.84
N VAL A 646 -7.04 -39.73 0.71
CA VAL A 646 -6.00 -40.33 -0.13
C VAL A 646 -4.65 -40.33 0.59
N LEU A 647 -4.31 -39.24 1.28
CA LEU A 647 -3.08 -39.16 2.08
C LEU A 647 -3.05 -40.17 3.23
N ALA A 648 -4.20 -40.46 3.85
CA ALA A 648 -4.31 -41.44 4.93
C ALA A 648 -3.99 -42.89 4.50
N GLU A 649 -4.06 -43.19 3.19
CA GLU A 649 -3.63 -44.49 2.65
C GLU A 649 -2.10 -44.55 2.37
N GLY A 650 -1.39 -43.43 2.55
CA GLY A 650 0.04 -43.27 2.29
C GLY A 650 0.95 -43.70 3.45
N GLY A 651 2.18 -43.19 3.43
CA GLY A 651 3.17 -43.41 4.49
C GLY A 651 2.95 -42.49 5.70
N PHE A 652 3.89 -42.51 6.64
CA PHE A 652 3.79 -41.76 7.89
C PHE A 652 3.56 -40.25 7.68
N ASP A 653 4.34 -39.61 6.80
CA ASP A 653 4.25 -38.17 6.56
C ASP A 653 2.88 -37.78 5.95
N GLU A 654 2.38 -38.59 5.01
CA GLU A 654 1.05 -38.38 4.41
C GLU A 654 -0.07 -38.60 5.43
N GLN A 655 0.04 -39.63 6.28
CA GLN A 655 -0.92 -39.88 7.36
C GLN A 655 -0.92 -38.76 8.41
N ALA A 656 0.24 -38.22 8.75
CA ALA A 656 0.37 -37.09 9.67
C ALA A 656 -0.29 -35.84 9.10
N GLU A 657 -0.06 -35.55 7.81
CA GLU A 657 -0.71 -34.43 7.12
C GLU A 657 -2.24 -34.61 7.05
N ALA A 658 -2.73 -35.83 6.76
CA ALA A 658 -4.16 -36.13 6.75
C ALA A 658 -4.82 -35.84 8.11
N LEU A 659 -4.20 -36.27 9.21
CA LEU A 659 -4.68 -36.03 10.57
C LEU A 659 -4.66 -34.53 10.93
N GLU A 660 -3.65 -33.78 10.47
CA GLU A 660 -3.61 -32.34 10.64
C GLU A 660 -4.76 -31.65 9.88
N ILE A 661 -5.03 -32.04 8.63
CA ILE A 661 -6.13 -31.50 7.82
C ILE A 661 -7.48 -31.78 8.50
N TRP A 662 -7.76 -33.04 8.84
CA TRP A 662 -9.00 -33.43 9.50
C TRP A 662 -9.16 -32.77 10.87
N GLY A 663 -8.09 -32.70 11.67
CA GLY A 663 -8.10 -32.01 12.96
C GLY A 663 -8.45 -30.54 12.84
N ARG A 664 -7.93 -29.84 11.81
CA ARG A 664 -8.32 -28.45 11.53
C ARG A 664 -9.77 -28.34 11.07
N MET A 665 -10.25 -29.26 10.23
CA MET A 665 -11.66 -29.29 9.79
C MET A 665 -12.62 -29.51 10.97
N ILE A 666 -12.28 -30.43 11.88
CA ILE A 666 -13.04 -30.74 13.10
C ILE A 666 -13.05 -29.54 14.04
N ALA A 667 -11.87 -29.01 14.40
CA ALA A 667 -11.73 -27.91 15.35
C ALA A 667 -12.51 -26.65 14.95
N GLN A 668 -12.68 -26.46 13.64
CA GLN A 668 -13.40 -25.32 13.10
C GLN A 668 -14.88 -25.64 12.78
N HIS A 669 -15.38 -26.87 12.91
CA HIS A 669 -16.75 -27.30 12.58
C HIS A 669 -17.09 -27.24 11.07
N ALA A 670 -16.28 -27.87 10.23
CA ALA A 670 -16.59 -28.07 8.80
C ALA A 670 -17.81 -29.00 8.58
N PRO A 671 -18.47 -28.98 7.40
CA PRO A 671 -19.48 -29.99 7.06
C PRO A 671 -18.87 -31.41 7.14
N GLY A 672 -19.65 -32.40 7.60
CA GLY A 672 -19.17 -33.78 7.71
C GLY A 672 -18.28 -34.08 8.93
N THR A 673 -18.15 -33.17 9.91
CA THR A 673 -17.32 -33.38 11.11
C THR A 673 -17.61 -34.67 11.87
N VAL A 674 -18.85 -35.16 11.89
CA VAL A 674 -19.19 -36.42 12.56
C VAL A 674 -18.46 -37.59 11.90
N ALA A 675 -18.58 -37.71 10.57
CA ALA A 675 -17.90 -38.75 9.81
C ALA A 675 -16.38 -38.62 9.89
N LEU A 676 -15.84 -37.40 9.85
CA LEU A 676 -14.39 -37.18 10.00
C LEU A 676 -13.86 -37.58 11.38
N ARG A 677 -14.64 -37.38 12.45
CA ARG A 677 -14.25 -37.86 13.80
C ARG A 677 -14.20 -39.38 13.84
N ASP A 678 -15.14 -40.05 13.18
CA ASP A 678 -15.13 -41.51 13.05
C ASP A 678 -13.90 -41.97 12.26
N THR A 679 -13.58 -41.32 11.13
CA THR A 679 -12.38 -41.62 10.33
C THR A 679 -11.07 -41.43 11.11
N VAL A 680 -10.94 -40.35 11.89
CA VAL A 680 -9.77 -40.13 12.76
C VAL A 680 -9.67 -41.22 13.83
N GLU A 681 -10.79 -41.61 14.43
CA GLU A 681 -10.83 -42.67 15.44
C GLU A 681 -10.47 -44.04 14.86
N ASP A 682 -11.03 -44.39 13.71
CA ASP A 682 -10.76 -45.65 13.00
C ASP A 682 -9.28 -45.75 12.61
N LEU A 683 -8.72 -44.69 12.00
CA LEU A 683 -7.29 -44.66 11.65
C LEU A 683 -6.41 -44.84 12.89
N CYS A 684 -6.68 -44.08 13.97
CA CYS A 684 -5.88 -44.15 15.20
C CYS A 684 -6.05 -45.47 15.97
N ALA A 685 -7.15 -46.20 15.77
CA ALA A 685 -7.40 -47.49 16.40
C ALA A 685 -6.48 -48.59 15.83
N GLU A 686 -6.13 -48.50 14.54
CA GLU A 686 -5.27 -49.48 13.85
C GLU A 686 -3.77 -49.27 14.11
N LEU A 687 -3.38 -48.06 14.56
CA LEU A 687 -1.98 -47.74 14.86
C LEU A 687 -1.48 -48.47 16.10
N ASP A 688 -0.26 -48.97 16.07
CA ASP A 688 0.42 -49.56 17.24
C ASP A 688 1.79 -48.91 17.49
N PRO A 689 1.91 -47.99 18.46
CA PRO A 689 3.15 -47.28 18.74
C PRO A 689 4.19 -48.13 19.49
N ALA A 690 3.84 -49.34 19.93
CA ALA A 690 4.82 -50.28 20.48
C ALA A 690 5.60 -51.03 19.39
N SER A 691 5.05 -51.11 18.18
CA SER A 691 5.64 -51.80 17.04
C SER A 691 6.35 -50.86 16.05
N ASP A 692 5.90 -49.60 15.97
CA ASP A 692 6.50 -48.53 15.16
C ASP A 692 6.32 -47.20 15.89
N LEU A 693 7.43 -46.57 16.29
CA LEU A 693 7.39 -45.39 17.14
C LEU A 693 6.80 -44.15 16.43
N THR A 694 6.81 -44.12 15.10
CA THR A 694 6.20 -43.03 14.31
C THR A 694 4.68 -42.95 14.56
N HIS A 695 4.02 -44.07 14.91
CA HIS A 695 2.61 -44.06 15.30
C HIS A 695 2.32 -43.24 16.56
N ALA A 696 3.31 -42.96 17.41
CA ALA A 696 3.13 -42.09 18.57
C ALA A 696 2.79 -40.65 18.15
N ASP A 697 3.35 -40.18 17.04
CA ASP A 697 3.06 -38.88 16.45
C ASP A 697 1.65 -38.79 15.89
N LEU A 698 1.24 -39.79 15.12
CA LEU A 698 -0.10 -39.88 14.56
C LEU A 698 -1.17 -39.95 15.66
N LEU A 699 -0.93 -40.74 16.72
CA LEU A 699 -1.81 -40.78 17.88
C LEU A 699 -1.91 -39.44 18.61
N ALA A 700 -0.82 -38.68 18.69
CA ALA A 700 -0.83 -37.33 19.28
C ALA A 700 -1.65 -36.35 18.42
N LEU A 701 -1.49 -36.38 17.10
CA LEU A 701 -2.28 -35.57 16.16
C LEU A 701 -3.78 -35.92 16.23
N GLY A 702 -4.11 -37.21 16.24
CA GLY A 702 -5.47 -37.71 16.42
C GLY A 702 -6.09 -37.31 17.76
N ALA A 703 -5.33 -37.41 18.85
CA ALA A 703 -5.74 -36.95 20.17
C ALA A 703 -6.08 -35.45 20.19
N SER A 704 -5.20 -34.60 19.65
CA SER A 704 -5.43 -33.15 19.54
C SER A 704 -6.64 -32.81 18.65
N ALA A 705 -6.87 -33.57 17.59
CA ALA A 705 -8.03 -33.42 16.71
C ALA A 705 -9.36 -33.70 17.44
N LEU A 706 -9.39 -34.75 18.27
CA LEU A 706 -10.59 -35.22 18.97
C LEU A 706 -10.80 -34.61 20.37
N ALA A 707 -9.81 -33.91 20.91
CA ALA A 707 -9.77 -33.46 22.30
C ALA A 707 -11.00 -32.66 22.80
N ARG A 708 -11.71 -31.94 21.91
CA ARG A 708 -12.91 -31.18 22.29
C ARG A 708 -14.17 -32.04 22.36
N ASP A 709 -14.31 -32.97 21.42
CA ASP A 709 -15.57 -33.65 21.14
C ASP A 709 -15.60 -35.09 21.67
N ARG A 710 -14.44 -35.77 21.70
CA ARG A 710 -14.25 -37.16 22.15
C ARG A 710 -13.09 -37.26 23.13
N ARG A 711 -13.24 -36.57 24.27
CA ARG A 711 -12.19 -36.44 25.30
C ARG A 711 -11.65 -37.77 25.81
N ASN A 712 -12.48 -38.80 25.95
CA ASN A 712 -12.04 -40.09 26.49
C ASN A 712 -11.13 -40.82 25.50
N GLN A 713 -11.53 -40.88 24.23
CA GLN A 713 -10.73 -41.44 23.14
C GLN A 713 -9.43 -40.66 22.94
N ALA A 714 -9.49 -39.33 22.94
CA ALA A 714 -8.30 -38.49 22.84
C ALA A 714 -7.31 -38.72 23.99
N ARG A 715 -7.80 -38.92 25.23
CA ARG A 715 -6.96 -39.27 26.38
C ARG A 715 -6.31 -40.63 26.25
N GLU A 716 -7.06 -41.61 25.72
CA GLU A 716 -6.54 -42.95 25.47
C GLU A 716 -5.41 -42.93 24.43
N MET A 717 -5.62 -42.23 23.31
CA MET A 717 -4.61 -42.05 22.26
C MET A 717 -3.34 -41.35 22.79
N ALA A 718 -3.50 -40.21 23.48
CA ALA A 718 -2.38 -39.51 24.10
C ALA A 718 -1.65 -40.38 25.14
N GLY A 719 -2.39 -41.17 25.93
CA GLY A 719 -1.83 -42.12 26.89
C GLY A 719 -1.00 -43.23 26.23
N ARG A 720 -1.47 -43.77 25.10
CA ARG A 720 -0.74 -44.77 24.30
C ARG A 720 0.57 -44.21 23.73
N ALA A 721 0.54 -42.99 23.20
CA ALA A 721 1.75 -42.30 22.71
C ALA A 721 2.77 -42.05 23.83
N VAL A 722 2.32 -41.57 25.01
CA VAL A 722 3.18 -41.38 26.19
C VAL A 722 3.79 -42.70 26.66
N ALA A 723 3.00 -43.77 26.70
CA ALA A 723 3.47 -45.09 27.13
C ALA A 723 4.55 -45.64 26.19
N ALA A 724 4.38 -45.49 24.88
CA ALA A 724 5.36 -45.91 23.88
C ALA A 724 6.68 -45.13 24.00
N LEU A 725 6.64 -43.80 24.08
CA LEU A 725 7.84 -42.97 24.27
C LEU A 725 8.56 -43.30 25.58
N THR A 726 7.82 -43.47 26.68
CA THR A 726 8.41 -43.83 27.98
C THR A 726 9.05 -45.22 27.93
N ALA A 727 8.44 -46.19 27.22
CA ALA A 727 9.03 -47.50 27.01
C ALA A 727 10.32 -47.41 26.16
N ALA A 728 10.31 -46.61 25.10
CA ALA A 728 11.47 -46.37 24.25
C ALA A 728 12.65 -45.73 25.02
N PHE A 729 12.38 -44.81 25.95
CA PHE A 729 13.41 -44.21 26.80
C PHE A 729 14.00 -45.17 27.84
N THR A 730 13.20 -46.14 28.30
CA THR A 730 13.61 -47.04 29.39
C THR A 730 14.33 -48.30 28.92
N VAL A 731 14.08 -48.78 27.69
CA VAL A 731 14.78 -49.96 27.12
C VAL A 731 15.26 -49.68 25.68
N PRO A 732 16.28 -48.81 25.49
CA PRO A 732 16.72 -48.40 24.15
C PRO A 732 17.29 -49.56 23.31
N GLU A 733 17.78 -50.62 23.94
CA GLU A 733 18.37 -51.77 23.24
C GLU A 733 17.30 -52.67 22.56
N ALA A 734 16.04 -52.55 22.97
CA ALA A 734 14.92 -53.28 22.37
C ALA A 734 14.35 -52.58 21.12
N LEU A 735 14.81 -51.36 20.81
CA LEU A 735 14.30 -50.56 19.68
C LEU A 735 14.83 -51.05 18.33
N SER A 736 13.93 -51.04 17.34
CA SER A 736 14.32 -51.28 15.95
C SER A 736 15.30 -50.20 15.46
N PRO A 737 16.09 -50.47 14.40
CA PRO A 737 16.94 -49.44 13.81
C PRO A 737 16.17 -48.21 13.31
N ALA A 738 14.91 -48.38 12.89
CA ALA A 738 14.05 -47.28 12.43
C ALA A 738 13.59 -46.39 13.59
N ASP A 739 13.16 -46.98 14.72
CA ASP A 739 12.73 -46.22 15.90
C ASP A 739 13.89 -45.45 16.53
N ARG A 740 15.11 -46.02 16.51
CA ARG A 740 16.32 -45.32 16.94
C ARG A 740 16.62 -44.12 16.04
N ALA A 741 16.51 -44.28 14.72
CA ALA A 741 16.68 -43.17 13.79
C ALA A 741 15.63 -42.07 13.99
N HIS A 742 14.37 -42.44 14.25
CA HIS A 742 13.30 -41.49 14.55
C HIS A 742 13.56 -40.72 15.87
N LEU A 743 14.04 -41.39 16.92
CA LEU A 743 14.46 -40.72 18.17
C LEU A 743 15.66 -39.78 17.97
N ASP A 744 16.62 -40.13 17.12
CA ASP A 744 17.82 -39.32 16.87
C ASP A 744 17.51 -38.08 16.02
N LEU A 745 16.53 -38.17 15.11
CA LEU A 745 16.26 -37.15 14.10
C LEU A 745 15.01 -36.30 14.37
N GLU A 746 13.96 -36.88 14.97
CA GLU A 746 12.60 -36.28 14.99
C GLU A 746 11.98 -36.17 16.40
N LEU A 747 12.72 -36.57 17.45
CA LEU A 747 12.21 -36.56 18.83
C LEU A 747 11.69 -35.18 19.29
N SER A 748 12.30 -34.09 18.81
CA SER A 748 11.85 -32.73 19.11
C SER A 748 10.41 -32.49 18.62
N THR A 749 10.13 -32.84 17.37
CA THR A 749 8.78 -32.73 16.79
C THR A 749 7.79 -33.67 17.46
N THR A 750 8.21 -34.89 17.80
CA THR A 750 7.36 -35.87 18.47
C THR A 750 6.98 -35.45 19.88
N LEU A 751 7.93 -34.92 20.65
CA LEU A 751 7.66 -34.37 21.98
C LEU A 751 6.73 -33.15 21.89
N VAL A 752 6.93 -32.23 20.93
CA VAL A 752 6.03 -31.08 20.75
C VAL A 752 4.59 -31.53 20.49
N ARG A 753 4.38 -32.52 19.60
CA ARG A 753 3.04 -33.05 19.29
C ARG A 753 2.40 -33.75 20.48
N VAL A 754 3.14 -34.62 21.19
CA VAL A 754 2.62 -35.35 22.37
C VAL A 754 2.34 -34.40 23.54
N VAL A 755 3.20 -33.42 23.80
CA VAL A 755 2.96 -32.39 24.83
C VAL A 755 1.74 -31.54 24.47
N GLN A 756 1.58 -31.13 23.21
CA GLN A 756 0.40 -30.42 22.74
C GLN A 756 -0.88 -31.27 22.94
N ALA A 757 -0.84 -32.56 22.61
CA ALA A 757 -1.96 -33.48 22.81
C ALA A 757 -2.33 -33.61 24.29
N LEU A 758 -1.34 -33.77 25.18
CA LEU A 758 -1.55 -33.80 26.63
C LEU A 758 -2.19 -32.51 27.15
N HIS A 759 -1.71 -31.35 26.68
CA HIS A 759 -2.30 -30.06 27.03
C HIS A 759 -3.74 -29.93 26.51
N ASP A 760 -4.03 -30.40 25.29
CA ASP A 760 -5.37 -30.35 24.70
C ASP A 760 -6.39 -31.22 25.47
N VAL A 761 -5.95 -32.28 26.15
CA VAL A 761 -6.79 -33.15 27.00
C VAL A 761 -6.71 -32.86 28.51
N ASP A 762 -6.09 -31.74 28.88
CA ASP A 762 -5.91 -31.23 30.25
C ASP A 762 -5.01 -32.10 31.16
N TYR A 763 -3.93 -32.66 30.62
CA TYR A 763 -2.93 -33.47 31.34
C TYR A 763 -1.53 -32.82 31.39
N SER A 764 -0.75 -33.16 32.41
CA SER A 764 0.62 -32.65 32.58
C SER A 764 1.63 -33.48 31.81
N ALA A 765 2.42 -32.82 30.96
CA ALA A 765 3.55 -33.42 30.24
C ALA A 765 4.83 -33.57 31.08
N LYS A 766 4.85 -33.08 32.32
CA LYS A 766 6.06 -33.00 33.14
C LYS A 766 6.76 -34.36 33.30
N LYS A 767 6.01 -35.42 33.58
CA LYS A 767 6.57 -36.77 33.78
C LYS A 767 7.20 -37.35 32.52
N LEU A 768 6.69 -37.03 31.33
CA LEU A 768 7.26 -37.46 30.06
C LEU A 768 8.57 -36.72 29.78
N LEU A 769 8.56 -35.40 29.95
CA LEU A 769 9.76 -34.57 29.75
C LEU A 769 10.88 -34.90 30.74
N ASP A 770 10.54 -35.15 32.01
CA ASP A 770 11.51 -35.58 33.03
C ASP A 770 12.07 -37.00 32.76
N ALA A 771 11.43 -37.80 31.89
CA ALA A 771 11.85 -39.15 31.54
C ALA A 771 12.74 -39.23 30.29
N VAL A 772 13.00 -38.11 29.61
CA VAL A 772 13.90 -38.07 28.43
C VAL A 772 15.35 -38.30 28.89
N PRO A 773 16.08 -39.29 28.33
CA PRO A 773 17.48 -39.56 28.67
C PRO A 773 18.40 -38.38 28.32
N ALA A 774 19.48 -38.20 29.10
CA ALA A 774 20.40 -37.08 28.92
C ALA A 774 21.08 -37.05 27.53
N GLU A 775 21.25 -38.23 26.93
CA GLU A 775 21.83 -38.45 25.61
C GLU A 775 20.92 -37.98 24.47
N LEU A 776 19.61 -37.88 24.71
CA LEU A 776 18.59 -37.46 23.74
C LEU A 776 18.05 -36.04 24.02
N CYS A 777 18.60 -35.34 25.02
CA CYS A 777 18.17 -33.98 25.36
C CYS A 777 18.55 -32.93 24.30
N LYS A 778 19.48 -33.25 23.39
CA LYS A 778 19.97 -32.35 22.34
C LYS A 778 19.73 -32.96 20.97
N ASP A 779 19.14 -32.20 20.05
CA ASP A 779 18.92 -32.64 18.67
C ASP A 779 20.16 -32.46 17.77
N THR A 780 20.03 -32.78 16.48
CA THR A 780 21.10 -32.66 15.47
C THR A 780 21.59 -31.22 15.24
N LEU A 781 20.86 -30.22 15.74
CA LEU A 781 21.20 -28.79 15.70
C LEU A 781 21.73 -28.26 17.04
N ASP A 782 21.98 -29.15 18.02
CA ASP A 782 22.40 -28.83 19.39
C ASP A 782 21.34 -28.05 20.22
N GLU A 783 20.06 -28.06 19.80
CA GLU A 783 18.95 -27.42 20.52
C GLU A 783 18.34 -28.37 21.58
N ASP A 784 17.88 -27.82 22.71
CA ASP A 784 17.26 -28.60 23.80
C ASP A 784 15.82 -29.00 23.45
N VAL A 785 15.60 -30.29 23.21
CA VAL A 785 14.30 -30.84 22.80
C VAL A 785 13.22 -30.66 23.88
N GLN A 786 13.61 -30.61 25.16
CA GLN A 786 12.69 -30.38 26.27
C GLN A 786 12.28 -28.90 26.33
N GLU A 787 13.17 -27.97 26.00
CA GLU A 787 12.86 -26.53 25.99
C GLU A 787 11.85 -26.21 24.88
N GLN A 788 12.03 -26.77 23.68
CA GLN A 788 11.06 -26.63 22.59
C GLN A 788 9.68 -27.17 22.98
N ALA A 789 9.61 -28.37 23.58
CA ALA A 789 8.34 -28.95 24.04
C ALA A 789 7.70 -28.17 25.20
N ARG A 790 8.48 -27.57 26.11
CA ARG A 790 7.98 -26.70 27.19
C ARG A 790 7.42 -25.37 26.68
N SER A 791 7.85 -24.91 25.50
CA SER A 791 7.38 -23.66 24.90
C SER A 791 5.93 -23.72 24.39
N VAL A 792 5.37 -24.93 24.29
CA VAL A 792 4.00 -25.21 23.86
C VAL A 792 2.98 -24.68 24.89
N LYS A 793 2.21 -23.65 24.52
CA LYS A 793 1.16 -23.06 25.38
C LYS A 793 -0.15 -23.84 25.29
N GLY A 794 -0.72 -24.22 26.44
CA GLY A 794 -2.04 -24.86 26.53
C GLY A 794 -3.21 -23.94 26.14
N ARG A 795 -4.39 -24.53 25.88
CA ARG A 795 -5.64 -23.80 25.55
C ARG A 795 -6.23 -23.09 26.77
N SER A 796 -5.68 -21.93 27.13
CA SER A 796 -6.40 -20.93 27.94
C SER A 796 -7.21 -20.03 27.02
N THR A 797 -8.50 -19.88 27.32
CA THR A 797 -9.40 -18.85 26.76
C THR A 797 -8.83 -17.45 27.02
N ASP A 798 -8.92 -16.58 26.01
CA ASP A 798 -8.49 -15.18 25.98
C ASP A 798 -7.01 -14.90 26.27
N SER A 799 -6.20 -14.97 25.23
CA SER A 799 -5.27 -13.88 24.90
C SER A 799 -4.88 -13.98 23.42
N SER A 800 -4.91 -12.85 22.72
CA SER A 800 -4.40 -12.72 21.35
C SER A 800 -2.98 -13.30 21.26
N PRO A 801 -2.64 -14.06 20.20
CA PRO A 801 -1.30 -14.59 20.05
C PRO A 801 -0.32 -13.45 19.76
N LYS A 802 0.43 -13.02 20.78
CA LYS A 802 1.79 -12.51 20.56
C LYS A 802 2.68 -13.72 20.31
N GLY A 803 3.01 -13.94 19.04
CA GLY A 803 3.99 -14.94 18.62
C GLY A 803 5.38 -14.66 19.23
N PRO A 804 6.21 -15.69 19.41
CA PRO A 804 7.56 -15.52 19.93
C PRO A 804 8.42 -14.81 18.88
N ALA A 805 9.26 -13.92 19.39
CA ALA A 805 10.22 -13.15 18.62
C ALA A 805 11.25 -14.05 17.93
N ARG A 806 11.15 -14.18 16.61
CA ARG A 806 12.29 -14.37 15.68
C ARG A 806 12.16 -13.45 14.45
N ALA A 807 11.65 -12.23 14.68
CA ALA A 807 11.75 -11.09 13.78
C ALA A 807 12.34 -9.87 14.52
N ALA A 808 13.19 -10.13 15.51
CA ALA A 808 13.84 -9.13 16.34
C ALA A 808 15.24 -8.83 15.82
N ASP A 809 15.34 -8.39 14.56
CA ASP A 809 16.54 -7.70 14.05
C ASP A 809 16.21 -6.64 12.97
N SER A 810 14.96 -6.17 12.88
CA SER A 810 14.62 -5.09 11.92
C SER A 810 13.58 -4.07 12.42
N ALA A 811 13.18 -4.14 13.70
CA ALA A 811 12.06 -3.35 14.24
C ALA A 811 12.50 -2.19 15.15
N GLU A 812 13.49 -1.37 14.76
CA GLU A 812 14.01 -0.30 15.63
C GLU A 812 13.91 1.14 15.10
N LEU A 813 13.04 1.44 14.12
CA LEU A 813 12.91 2.82 13.59
C LEU A 813 11.53 3.48 13.70
N LEU A 814 10.44 2.70 13.79
CA LEU A 814 9.11 3.18 14.20
C LEU A 814 8.50 2.13 15.12
N GLY A 815 8.20 2.49 16.37
CA GLY A 815 7.64 1.55 17.33
C GLY A 815 6.20 1.19 16.98
N ILE A 816 5.81 -0.09 17.11
CA ILE A 816 4.41 -0.55 16.91
C ILE A 816 3.43 0.31 17.74
N ALA A 817 3.82 0.70 18.95
CA ALA A 817 3.02 1.56 19.82
C ALA A 817 2.80 2.98 19.25
N GLU A 818 3.79 3.54 18.54
CA GLU A 818 3.69 4.84 17.91
C GLU A 818 2.73 4.80 16.72
N LEU A 819 2.82 3.78 15.86
CA LEU A 819 1.91 3.60 14.71
C LEU A 819 0.45 3.38 15.16
N LEU A 820 0.23 2.61 16.22
CA LEU A 820 -1.10 2.44 16.83
C LEU A 820 -1.64 3.76 17.42
N GLY A 821 -0.79 4.55 18.09
CA GLY A 821 -1.16 5.88 18.57
C GLY A 821 -1.53 6.84 17.44
N ILE A 822 -0.79 6.81 16.33
CA ILE A 822 -1.12 7.60 15.12
C ILE A 822 -2.46 7.16 14.53
N ARG A 823 -2.75 5.85 14.48
CA ARG A 823 -4.04 5.32 14.02
C ARG A 823 -5.21 5.81 14.86
N GLU A 824 -5.08 5.75 16.18
CA GLU A 824 -6.11 6.20 17.12
C GLU A 824 -6.33 7.71 16.98
N GLU A 825 -5.25 8.49 16.84
CA GLU A 825 -5.32 9.93 16.62
C GLU A 825 -5.88 10.27 15.23
N LEU A 826 -5.60 9.49 14.18
CA LEU A 826 -6.23 9.69 12.85
C LEU A 826 -7.74 9.48 12.89
N THR A 827 -8.22 8.59 13.77
CA THR A 827 -9.64 8.30 13.94
C THR A 827 -10.32 9.35 14.85
N SER A 828 -9.64 9.78 15.91
CA SER A 828 -10.19 10.67 16.95
C SER A 828 -9.95 12.16 16.66
N ASN A 829 -8.83 12.50 16.01
CA ASN A 829 -8.37 13.85 15.67
C ASN A 829 -7.54 13.85 14.36
N PRO A 830 -8.20 13.76 13.18
CA PRO A 830 -7.55 13.50 11.90
C PRO A 830 -6.47 14.51 11.53
N VAL A 831 -6.61 15.78 11.92
CA VAL A 831 -5.63 16.83 11.63
C VAL A 831 -4.32 16.60 12.39
N ARG A 832 -4.42 16.28 13.68
CA ARG A 832 -3.25 15.94 14.50
C ARG A 832 -2.66 14.59 14.11
N GLY A 833 -3.51 13.60 13.82
CA GLY A 833 -3.08 12.31 13.30
C GLY A 833 -2.31 12.44 11.98
N ARG A 834 -2.76 13.28 11.04
CA ARG A 834 -2.05 13.59 9.78
C ARG A 834 -0.68 14.23 10.03
N HIS A 835 -0.59 15.14 11.00
CA HIS A 835 0.67 15.79 11.33
C HIS A 835 1.67 14.80 11.95
N LEU A 836 1.22 13.98 12.92
CA LEU A 836 2.04 12.93 13.52
C LEU A 836 2.47 11.88 12.49
N LEU A 837 1.58 11.50 11.57
CA LEU A 837 1.90 10.62 10.45
C LEU A 837 2.99 11.22 9.56
N ALA A 838 2.87 12.50 9.20
CA ALA A 838 3.89 13.19 8.38
C ALA A 838 5.25 13.25 9.11
N GLU A 839 5.27 13.57 10.40
CA GLU A 839 6.51 13.60 11.20
C GLU A 839 7.15 12.23 11.36
N ALA A 840 6.36 11.19 11.67
CA ALA A 840 6.81 9.81 11.77
C ALA A 840 7.36 9.29 10.45
N PHE A 841 6.65 9.55 9.34
CA PHE A 841 7.08 9.18 8.00
C PHE A 841 8.39 9.89 7.62
N THR A 842 8.51 11.19 7.90
CA THR A 842 9.73 11.94 7.57
C THR A 842 10.93 11.48 8.42
N ARG A 843 10.71 11.02 9.67
CA ARG A 843 11.77 10.40 10.50
C ARG A 843 12.21 9.04 9.97
N TRP A 844 11.27 8.16 9.66
CA TRP A 844 11.55 6.88 8.99
C TRP A 844 12.31 7.12 7.69
N GLU A 845 11.92 8.15 6.93
CA GLU A 845 12.70 8.59 5.79
C GLU A 845 14.10 9.07 6.18
N ARG A 846 14.31 9.96 7.12
CA ARG A 846 15.69 10.49 7.34
C ARG A 846 16.71 9.48 7.90
N SER A 847 16.31 8.29 8.32
CA SER A 847 17.12 7.40 9.15
C SER A 847 17.83 6.21 8.46
N SER A 848 18.32 6.32 7.22
CA SER A 848 19.06 5.18 6.65
C SER A 848 20.14 5.50 5.62
N ALA A 849 21.34 4.95 5.87
CA ALA A 849 22.43 4.77 4.94
C ALA A 849 23.20 3.48 5.30
N ALA A 850 22.98 2.36 4.60
CA ALA A 850 23.95 1.26 4.41
C ALA A 850 23.45 0.14 3.45
N THR A 851 24.25 -0.07 2.39
CA THR A 851 24.56 -1.20 1.47
C THR A 851 23.78 -2.54 1.41
N ALA A 852 23.57 -3.00 0.16
CA ALA A 852 23.87 -4.37 -0.33
C ALA A 852 24.06 -4.36 -1.88
N ASP A 853 25.26 -4.08 -2.37
CA ASP A 853 25.54 -3.84 -3.80
C ASP A 853 25.91 -5.11 -4.61
N GLY A 854 25.05 -6.12 -4.60
CA GLY A 854 25.27 -7.37 -5.36
C GLY A 854 25.20 -7.25 -6.89
N TRP A 855 24.83 -6.07 -7.43
CA TRP A 855 24.69 -5.81 -8.88
C TRP A 855 25.83 -4.99 -9.47
N ARG A 856 26.66 -4.32 -8.65
CA ARG A 856 27.71 -3.39 -9.13
C ARG A 856 28.81 -4.10 -9.91
N LEU A 857 29.31 -5.22 -9.39
CA LEU A 857 30.36 -6.00 -10.03
C LEU A 857 29.91 -6.60 -11.37
N PRO A 858 28.75 -7.28 -11.48
CA PRO A 858 28.21 -7.73 -12.77
C PRO A 858 28.04 -6.60 -13.78
N LEU A 859 27.51 -5.44 -13.37
CA LEU A 859 27.33 -4.29 -14.26
C LEU A 859 28.67 -3.71 -14.72
N ALA A 860 29.66 -3.62 -13.83
CA ALA A 860 31.00 -3.16 -14.19
C ALA A 860 31.67 -4.10 -15.21
N GLN A 861 31.57 -5.42 -15.02
CA GLN A 861 32.08 -6.40 -15.97
C GLN A 861 31.40 -6.25 -17.35
N ALA A 862 30.07 -6.11 -17.37
CA ALA A 862 29.31 -5.92 -18.61
C ALA A 862 29.67 -4.60 -19.33
N LEU A 863 29.82 -3.49 -18.58
CA LEU A 863 30.29 -2.21 -19.12
C LEU A 863 31.67 -2.33 -19.76
N ALA A 864 32.59 -3.02 -19.10
CA ALA A 864 33.94 -3.27 -19.61
C ALA A 864 33.91 -4.09 -20.91
N ALA A 865 33.09 -5.14 -20.97
CA ALA A 865 32.90 -5.96 -22.18
C ALA A 865 32.32 -5.18 -23.37
N ALA A 866 31.47 -4.19 -23.12
CA ALA A 866 30.93 -3.32 -24.16
C ALA A 866 31.83 -2.10 -24.51
N GLY A 867 32.99 -1.96 -23.86
CA GLY A 867 33.96 -0.90 -24.16
C GLY A 867 33.83 0.39 -23.34
N HIS A 868 33.04 0.36 -22.25
CA HIS A 868 32.86 1.45 -21.29
C HIS A 868 33.71 1.23 -20.03
N ALA A 869 35.00 0.97 -20.23
CA ALA A 869 35.89 0.50 -19.16
C ALA A 869 36.18 1.58 -18.08
N GLN A 870 36.16 2.86 -18.47
CA GLN A 870 36.31 3.98 -17.53
C GLN A 870 35.09 4.11 -16.60
N GLU A 871 33.88 3.93 -17.13
CA GLU A 871 32.65 3.83 -16.34
C GLU A 871 32.70 2.62 -15.42
N ALA A 872 33.12 1.46 -15.93
CA ALA A 872 33.25 0.23 -15.16
C ALA A 872 34.15 0.40 -13.93
N VAL A 873 35.33 1.03 -14.09
CA VAL A 873 36.22 1.31 -12.95
C VAL A 873 35.64 2.33 -11.99
N ARG A 874 34.96 3.37 -12.47
CA ARG A 874 34.29 4.34 -11.59
C ARG A 874 33.17 3.70 -10.76
N LEU A 875 32.53 2.65 -11.28
CA LEU A 875 31.49 1.90 -10.59
C LEU A 875 32.07 0.89 -9.60
N ALA A 876 33.10 0.14 -10.01
CA ALA A 876 33.70 -0.95 -9.24
C ALA A 876 34.73 -0.48 -8.20
N GLY A 877 35.47 0.59 -8.50
CA GLY A 877 36.57 1.14 -7.69
C GLY A 877 36.16 1.94 -6.45
N ARG A 878 34.91 1.82 -6.00
CA ARG A 878 34.38 2.50 -4.81
C ARG A 878 34.56 1.71 -3.50
N SER A 879 35.16 0.52 -3.57
CA SER A 879 35.48 -0.25 -2.36
C SER A 879 36.63 0.42 -1.58
N PRO A 880 36.47 0.69 -0.27
CA PRO A 880 37.57 1.17 0.57
C PRO A 880 38.59 0.08 0.87
N ASP A 881 38.23 -1.20 0.69
CA ASP A 881 39.10 -2.36 0.92
C ASP A 881 40.04 -2.62 -0.27
N PRO A 882 41.38 -2.67 -0.07
CA PRO A 882 42.36 -2.99 -1.12
C PRO A 882 42.12 -4.32 -1.83
N ALA A 883 41.70 -5.37 -1.10
CA ALA A 883 41.43 -6.70 -1.69
C ALA A 883 40.19 -6.67 -2.59
N GLY A 884 39.10 -6.07 -2.09
CA GLY A 884 37.89 -5.78 -2.86
C GLY A 884 38.18 -4.95 -4.10
N ARG A 885 39.01 -3.91 -3.99
CA ARG A 885 39.40 -3.05 -5.12
C ARG A 885 40.23 -3.80 -6.16
N ALA A 886 41.20 -4.60 -5.74
CA ALA A 886 42.03 -5.39 -6.65
C ALA A 886 41.21 -6.42 -7.43
N GLY A 887 40.36 -7.20 -6.74
CA GLY A 887 39.50 -8.16 -7.41
C GLY A 887 38.47 -7.49 -8.32
N ALA A 888 37.93 -6.33 -7.94
CA ALA A 888 37.02 -5.55 -8.78
C ALA A 888 37.69 -5.08 -10.09
N LEU A 889 38.94 -4.61 -10.01
CA LEU A 889 39.73 -4.24 -11.19
C LEU A 889 40.08 -5.46 -12.06
N ALA A 890 40.34 -6.63 -11.45
CA ALA A 890 40.57 -7.88 -12.18
C ALA A 890 39.31 -8.36 -12.93
N VAL A 891 38.12 -8.17 -12.35
CA VAL A 891 36.83 -8.43 -13.02
C VAL A 891 36.62 -7.47 -14.20
N VAL A 892 36.94 -6.18 -14.04
CA VAL A 892 36.89 -5.20 -15.15
C VAL A 892 37.87 -5.58 -16.27
N ALA A 893 39.09 -5.99 -15.93
CA ALA A 893 40.08 -6.46 -16.89
C ALA A 893 39.59 -7.70 -17.66
N SER A 894 38.99 -8.66 -16.96
CA SER A 894 38.39 -9.86 -17.55
C SER A 894 37.22 -9.50 -18.48
N GLY A 895 36.38 -8.54 -18.09
CA GLY A 895 35.32 -7.99 -18.96
C GLY A 895 35.88 -7.37 -20.24
N CYS A 896 36.93 -6.53 -20.14
CA CYS A 896 37.61 -5.97 -21.32
C CYS A 896 38.15 -7.06 -22.24
N ALA A 897 38.73 -8.12 -21.68
CA ALA A 897 39.24 -9.25 -22.46
C ALA A 897 38.13 -10.01 -23.18
N ALA A 898 36.99 -10.28 -22.50
CA ALA A 898 35.82 -10.90 -23.12
C ALA A 898 35.25 -10.06 -24.28
N GLY A 899 35.35 -8.74 -24.21
CA GLY A 899 34.99 -7.80 -25.28
C GLY A 899 36.05 -7.61 -26.37
N GLY A 900 37.18 -8.34 -26.34
CA GLY A 900 38.27 -8.22 -27.32
C GLY A 900 39.15 -6.98 -27.16
N ARG A 901 39.12 -6.30 -26.00
CA ARG A 901 39.85 -5.05 -25.72
C ARG A 901 41.14 -5.32 -24.94
N GLY A 902 42.09 -6.03 -25.56
CA GLY A 902 43.31 -6.53 -24.91
C GLY A 902 44.17 -5.44 -24.23
N ALA A 903 44.33 -4.27 -24.84
CA ALA A 903 45.13 -3.18 -24.27
C ALA A 903 44.52 -2.59 -22.97
N GLU A 904 43.19 -2.47 -22.92
CA GLU A 904 42.49 -2.03 -21.71
C GLU A 904 42.49 -3.13 -20.65
N ALA A 905 42.31 -4.39 -21.06
CA ALA A 905 42.41 -5.54 -20.17
C ALA A 905 43.77 -5.60 -19.47
N LEU A 906 44.88 -5.41 -20.21
CA LEU A 906 46.23 -5.38 -19.66
C LEU A 906 46.40 -4.23 -18.67
N ARG A 907 46.01 -3.00 -19.05
CA ARG A 907 46.13 -1.83 -18.18
C ARG A 907 45.40 -2.03 -16.84
N TYR A 908 44.19 -2.58 -16.87
CA TYR A 908 43.42 -2.81 -15.64
C TYR A 908 43.93 -4.00 -14.83
N ALA A 909 44.52 -5.02 -15.47
CA ALA A 909 45.24 -6.08 -14.77
C ALA A 909 46.47 -5.53 -14.02
N GLU A 910 47.23 -4.60 -14.62
CA GLU A 910 48.33 -3.90 -13.96
C GLU A 910 47.87 -3.00 -12.81
N GLU A 911 46.73 -2.32 -12.95
CA GLU A 911 46.10 -1.56 -11.86
C GLU A 911 45.65 -2.47 -10.72
N ALA A 912 45.06 -3.64 -11.03
CA ALA A 912 44.66 -4.64 -10.05
C ALA A 912 45.87 -5.21 -9.30
N ALA A 913 46.95 -5.54 -10.03
CA ALA A 913 48.21 -6.00 -9.47
C ALA A 913 48.81 -4.98 -8.50
N ARG A 914 48.83 -3.70 -8.87
CA ARG A 914 49.29 -2.61 -8.00
C ARG A 914 48.48 -2.48 -6.72
N ALA A 915 47.16 -2.68 -6.79
CA ALA A 915 46.29 -2.69 -5.61
C ALA A 915 46.48 -3.92 -4.71
N ALA A 916 47.04 -5.01 -5.25
CA ALA A 916 47.23 -6.28 -4.55
C ALA A 916 48.69 -6.59 -4.15
N VAL A 917 49.65 -5.69 -4.36
CA VAL A 917 51.09 -5.96 -4.15
C VAL A 917 51.39 -6.50 -2.74
N ASP A 918 50.72 -5.94 -1.72
CA ASP A 918 50.92 -6.32 -0.32
C ASP A 918 49.92 -7.39 0.18
N LEU A 919 49.07 -7.92 -0.71
CA LEU A 919 48.05 -8.91 -0.36
C LEU A 919 48.57 -10.34 -0.53
N ALA A 920 48.44 -11.13 0.53
CA ALA A 920 48.77 -12.55 0.53
C ALA A 920 47.60 -13.47 0.14
N ASP A 921 46.39 -12.92 -0.05
CA ASP A 921 45.17 -13.69 -0.34
C ASP A 921 45.29 -14.47 -1.68
N PRO A 922 45.30 -15.82 -1.64
CA PRO A 922 45.39 -16.65 -2.84
C PRO A 922 44.21 -16.46 -3.81
N ALA A 923 43.02 -16.08 -3.33
CA ALA A 923 41.85 -15.86 -4.17
C ALA A 923 42.02 -14.60 -5.03
N VAL A 924 42.39 -13.47 -4.41
CA VAL A 924 42.63 -12.20 -5.12
C VAL A 924 43.82 -12.31 -6.06
N ARG A 925 44.92 -12.95 -5.62
CA ARG A 925 46.07 -13.22 -6.49
C ARG A 925 45.70 -14.07 -7.70
N GLY A 926 44.84 -15.06 -7.52
CA GLY A 926 44.31 -15.90 -8.59
C GLY A 926 43.51 -15.11 -9.63
N LEU A 927 42.66 -14.18 -9.18
CA LEU A 927 41.90 -13.29 -10.08
C LEU A 927 42.81 -12.35 -10.87
N VAL A 928 43.82 -11.75 -10.22
CA VAL A 928 44.81 -10.90 -10.90
C VAL A 928 45.60 -11.70 -11.93
N ALA A 929 46.03 -12.91 -11.58
CA ALA A 929 46.72 -13.81 -12.50
C ALA A 929 45.87 -14.17 -13.71
N GLN A 930 44.59 -14.50 -13.47
CA GLN A 930 43.62 -14.77 -14.53
C GLN A 930 43.39 -13.55 -15.44
N ALA A 931 43.30 -12.35 -14.87
CA ALA A 931 43.16 -11.12 -15.65
C ALA A 931 44.37 -10.90 -16.60
N PHE A 932 45.60 -11.11 -16.11
CA PHE A 932 46.80 -11.08 -16.97
C PHE A 932 46.77 -12.16 -18.05
N ALA A 933 46.28 -13.35 -17.72
CA ALA A 933 46.17 -14.45 -18.68
C ALA A 933 45.26 -14.08 -19.86
N HIS A 934 44.05 -13.60 -19.58
CA HIS A 934 43.10 -13.17 -20.61
C HIS A 934 43.53 -11.89 -21.35
N ALA A 935 44.46 -11.11 -20.78
CA ALA A 935 45.10 -9.97 -21.44
C ALA A 935 46.32 -10.34 -22.30
N GLY A 936 46.77 -11.61 -22.28
CA GLY A 936 47.92 -12.10 -23.05
C GLY A 936 49.28 -11.88 -22.39
N ALA A 937 49.34 -11.50 -21.10
CA ALA A 937 50.58 -11.27 -20.37
C ALA A 937 51.08 -12.54 -19.64
N SER A 938 51.64 -13.49 -20.39
CA SER A 938 52.03 -14.82 -19.91
C SER A 938 52.96 -14.84 -18.69
N GLU A 939 53.99 -13.99 -18.68
CA GLU A 939 54.97 -13.94 -17.59
C GLU A 939 54.34 -13.44 -16.29
N SER A 940 53.59 -12.34 -16.36
CA SER A 940 52.87 -11.77 -15.23
C SER A 940 51.80 -12.73 -14.71
N ALA A 941 51.03 -13.36 -15.59
CA ALA A 941 50.03 -14.36 -15.22
C ALA A 941 50.66 -15.54 -14.47
N SER A 942 51.79 -16.07 -14.97
CA SER A 942 52.52 -17.18 -14.33
C SER A 942 53.10 -16.77 -12.98
N SER A 943 53.64 -15.56 -12.85
CA SER A 943 54.21 -15.05 -11.60
C SER A 943 53.15 -14.86 -10.51
N TRP A 944 51.98 -14.31 -10.86
CA TRP A 944 50.89 -14.08 -9.91
C TRP A 944 50.17 -15.37 -9.52
N ALA A 945 50.09 -16.35 -10.43
CA ALA A 945 49.58 -17.70 -10.16
C ALA A 945 50.57 -18.59 -9.37
N ALA A 946 51.83 -18.17 -9.25
CA ALA A 946 52.85 -18.89 -8.52
C ALA A 946 52.69 -18.67 -6.99
N GLY A 947 52.73 -19.76 -6.25
CA GLY A 947 52.62 -19.78 -4.79
C GLY A 947 52.25 -21.17 -4.28
N GLY A 948 52.56 -21.45 -3.01
CA GLY A 948 52.08 -22.64 -2.30
C GLY A 948 51.10 -22.21 -1.21
N GLY A 949 49.92 -22.81 -1.17
CA GLY A 949 48.99 -22.63 -0.05
C GLY A 949 49.48 -23.41 1.18
N PRO A 950 49.65 -22.79 2.36
CA PRO A 950 50.05 -23.51 3.58
C PRO A 950 48.97 -24.49 4.04
N SER A 951 47.69 -24.26 3.69
CA SER A 951 46.58 -25.17 3.98
C SER A 951 46.05 -25.91 2.74
N GLY A 952 45.28 -26.99 2.98
CA GLY A 952 44.63 -27.77 1.92
C GLY A 952 43.65 -26.95 1.07
N LYS A 953 42.89 -26.02 1.69
CA LYS A 953 41.93 -25.15 0.98
C LYS A 953 42.63 -24.12 0.09
N GLU A 954 43.71 -23.51 0.58
CA GLU A 954 44.49 -22.55 -0.22
C GLU A 954 45.22 -23.24 -1.37
N ARG A 955 45.71 -24.46 -1.17
CA ARG A 955 46.29 -25.27 -2.25
C ARG A 955 45.24 -25.55 -3.33
N GLU A 956 44.02 -25.92 -2.95
CA GLU A 956 42.93 -26.13 -3.90
C GLU A 956 42.59 -24.83 -4.66
N GLN A 957 42.56 -23.69 -3.98
CA GLN A 957 42.33 -22.38 -4.59
C GLN A 957 43.45 -22.00 -5.59
N VAL A 958 44.72 -22.28 -5.27
CA VAL A 958 45.86 -22.07 -6.17
C VAL A 958 45.75 -22.98 -7.41
N GLU A 959 45.37 -24.25 -7.22
CA GLU A 959 45.18 -25.19 -8.32
C GLU A 959 44.05 -24.74 -9.26
N ARG A 960 42.93 -24.26 -8.72
CA ARG A 960 41.82 -23.65 -9.50
C ARG A 960 42.28 -22.42 -10.27
N SER A 961 43.06 -21.55 -9.62
CA SER A 961 43.58 -20.33 -10.23
C SER A 961 44.53 -20.63 -11.40
N GLN A 962 45.41 -21.62 -11.24
CA GLN A 962 46.30 -22.08 -12.31
C GLN A 962 45.53 -22.69 -13.50
N ALA A 963 44.45 -23.44 -13.23
CA ALA A 963 43.58 -23.95 -14.30
C ALA A 963 42.90 -22.79 -15.05
N ALA A 964 42.35 -21.80 -14.34
CA ALA A 964 41.76 -20.61 -14.95
C ALA A 964 42.77 -19.78 -15.77
N VAL A 965 44.02 -19.66 -15.29
CA VAL A 965 45.13 -19.02 -16.01
C VAL A 965 45.48 -19.79 -17.28
N ALA A 966 45.53 -21.13 -17.23
CA ALA A 966 45.78 -21.94 -18.43
C ALA A 966 44.69 -21.75 -19.49
N VAL A 967 43.41 -21.67 -19.07
CA VAL A 967 42.28 -21.34 -19.97
C VAL A 967 42.48 -19.97 -20.61
N GLY A 968 42.81 -18.95 -19.82
CA GLY A 968 43.02 -17.59 -20.32
C GLY A 968 44.22 -17.44 -21.26
N LEU A 969 45.30 -18.21 -21.04
CA LEU A 969 46.51 -18.18 -21.87
C LEU A 969 46.39 -18.99 -23.15
N ALA A 970 45.51 -19.99 -23.23
CA ALA A 970 45.42 -20.89 -24.37
C ALA A 970 45.34 -20.17 -25.75
N PRO A 971 44.61 -19.03 -25.90
CA PRO A 971 44.57 -18.29 -27.16
C PRO A 971 45.85 -17.51 -27.51
N TYR A 972 46.69 -17.17 -26.53
CA TYR A 972 47.83 -16.25 -26.69
C TYR A 972 49.20 -16.94 -26.55
N ASP A 973 49.30 -17.92 -25.64
CA ASP A 973 50.50 -18.68 -25.33
C ASP A 973 50.10 -20.14 -25.00
N PRO A 974 49.80 -20.94 -26.04
CA PRO A 974 49.37 -22.33 -25.87
C PRO A 974 50.46 -23.22 -25.27
N GLU A 975 51.74 -22.87 -25.43
CA GLU A 975 52.85 -23.64 -24.85
C GLU A 975 52.89 -23.51 -23.33
N THR A 976 52.77 -22.29 -22.80
CA THR A 976 52.68 -22.07 -21.36
C THR A 976 51.40 -22.69 -20.78
N ALA A 977 50.26 -22.55 -21.47
CA ALA A 977 49.02 -23.20 -21.05
C ALA A 977 49.18 -24.73 -20.97
N ALA A 978 49.75 -25.36 -22.00
CA ALA A 978 50.00 -26.80 -22.04
C ALA A 978 50.97 -27.24 -20.92
N ARG A 979 51.98 -26.43 -20.59
CA ARG A 979 52.92 -26.70 -19.48
C ARG A 979 52.21 -26.68 -18.12
N ILE A 980 51.32 -25.72 -17.88
CA ILE A 980 50.51 -25.65 -16.64
C ILE A 980 49.60 -26.87 -16.55
N VAL A 981 48.87 -27.19 -17.63
CA VAL A 981 48.00 -28.37 -17.72
C VAL A 981 48.79 -29.66 -17.48
N GLY A 982 49.95 -29.82 -18.12
CA GLY A 982 50.82 -30.99 -17.96
C GLY A 982 51.29 -31.21 -16.52
N ARG A 983 51.67 -30.14 -15.81
CA ARG A 983 52.05 -30.22 -14.39
C ARG A 983 50.88 -30.67 -13.52
N GLN A 984 49.69 -30.12 -13.73
CA GLN A 984 48.50 -30.49 -12.96
C GLN A 984 48.01 -31.91 -13.26
N LEU A 985 48.11 -32.38 -14.51
CA LEU A 985 47.75 -33.74 -14.89
C LEU A 985 48.58 -34.81 -14.16
N LEU A 986 49.85 -34.52 -13.84
CA LEU A 986 50.69 -35.42 -13.05
C LEU A 986 50.14 -35.62 -11.62
N GLU A 987 49.58 -34.57 -11.02
CA GLU A 987 48.95 -34.66 -9.70
C GLU A 987 47.59 -35.39 -9.77
N VAL A 988 46.78 -35.10 -10.79
CA VAL A 988 45.50 -35.79 -11.02
C VAL A 988 45.72 -37.29 -11.21
N LYS A 989 46.75 -37.71 -11.97
CA LYS A 989 47.10 -39.13 -12.13
C LYS A 989 47.47 -39.82 -10.81
N ARG A 990 48.29 -39.16 -9.98
CA ARG A 990 48.69 -39.71 -8.66
C ARG A 990 47.50 -39.89 -7.73
N ALA A 991 46.53 -38.98 -7.85
CA ALA A 991 45.42 -38.90 -6.92
C ALA A 991 44.18 -39.71 -7.40
N ALA A 992 44.05 -39.99 -8.71
CA ALA A 992 42.94 -40.78 -9.30
C ALA A 992 42.89 -42.25 -8.84
N LEU A 993 43.88 -42.68 -8.05
CA LEU A 993 43.98 -44.00 -7.42
C LEU A 993 43.27 -44.06 -6.04
N VAL A 994 42.64 -42.98 -5.59
CA VAL A 994 42.03 -42.84 -4.24
C VAL A 994 40.51 -42.57 -4.36
N PRO A 995 39.64 -43.24 -3.57
CA PRO A 995 38.19 -42.99 -3.56
C PRO A 995 37.81 -41.52 -3.26
N GLY A 996 36.70 -41.02 -3.83
CA GLY A 996 36.22 -39.64 -3.64
C GLY A 996 36.54 -38.66 -4.78
N GLY A 997 36.55 -39.14 -6.04
CA GLY A 997 36.97 -38.37 -7.22
C GLY A 997 36.10 -37.16 -7.59
N GLU A 998 34.85 -37.12 -7.14
CA GLU A 998 33.86 -36.06 -7.46
C GLU A 998 34.32 -34.67 -6.98
N ARG A 999 35.05 -34.59 -5.86
CA ARG A 999 35.66 -33.35 -5.35
C ARG A 999 36.65 -32.70 -6.33
N ARG A 1000 37.07 -33.41 -7.38
CA ARG A 1000 38.01 -32.94 -8.40
C ARG A 1000 37.35 -32.58 -9.73
N LEU A 1001 36.03 -32.74 -9.82
CA LEU A 1001 35.25 -32.38 -11.00
C LEU A 1001 35.54 -30.93 -11.47
N PRO A 1002 35.55 -29.89 -10.60
CA PRO A 1002 35.84 -28.53 -11.03
C PRO A 1002 37.23 -28.37 -11.66
N ARG A 1003 38.23 -29.08 -11.12
CA ARG A 1003 39.62 -29.07 -11.62
C ARG A 1003 39.71 -29.74 -12.99
N ILE A 1004 39.08 -30.90 -13.17
CA ILE A 1004 39.07 -31.64 -14.44
C ILE A 1004 38.37 -30.83 -15.55
N MET A 1005 37.25 -30.17 -15.24
CA MET A 1005 36.55 -29.28 -16.19
C MET A 1005 37.44 -28.11 -16.63
N GLY A 1006 38.15 -27.48 -15.68
CA GLY A 1006 39.11 -26.41 -16.00
C GLY A 1006 40.27 -26.88 -16.89
N LEU A 1007 40.78 -28.10 -16.67
CA LEU A 1007 41.82 -28.68 -17.52
C LEU A 1007 41.30 -29.03 -18.93
N LEU A 1008 40.05 -29.47 -19.08
CA LEU A 1008 39.42 -29.68 -20.39
C LEU A 1008 39.31 -28.36 -21.16
N LEU A 1009 38.86 -27.30 -20.50
CA LEU A 1009 38.71 -25.96 -21.09
C LEU A 1009 40.04 -25.34 -21.53
N ALA A 1010 41.15 -25.72 -20.92
CA ALA A 1010 42.48 -25.24 -21.28
C ALA A 1010 43.08 -25.98 -22.49
N LEU A 1011 42.42 -27.02 -23.01
CA LEU A 1011 42.89 -27.73 -24.20
C LEU A 1011 42.56 -26.94 -25.47
N PRO A 1012 43.42 -27.01 -26.51
CA PRO A 1012 43.10 -26.47 -27.83
C PRO A 1012 41.82 -27.07 -28.45
N ASP A 1013 41.53 -28.34 -28.16
CA ASP A 1013 40.27 -29.01 -28.52
C ASP A 1013 39.77 -29.85 -27.33
N PRO A 1014 38.75 -29.37 -26.58
CA PRO A 1014 38.21 -30.09 -25.43
C PRO A 1014 37.50 -31.40 -25.82
N ARG A 1015 37.17 -31.61 -27.10
CA ARG A 1015 36.54 -32.85 -27.59
C ARG A 1015 37.54 -34.00 -27.76
N ARG A 1016 38.84 -33.71 -27.72
CA ARG A 1016 39.92 -34.69 -27.88
C ARG A 1016 40.87 -34.64 -26.68
N PRO A 1017 40.39 -35.04 -25.48
CA PRO A 1017 41.25 -35.13 -24.32
C PRO A 1017 42.41 -36.11 -24.59
N GLY A 1018 43.62 -35.74 -24.16
CA GLY A 1018 44.78 -36.63 -24.21
C GLY A 1018 44.61 -37.83 -23.27
N SER A 1019 45.41 -38.89 -23.47
CA SER A 1019 45.29 -40.17 -22.74
C SER A 1019 45.30 -40.03 -21.21
N ALA A 1020 46.06 -39.07 -20.68
CA ALA A 1020 46.11 -38.75 -19.26
C ALA A 1020 44.76 -38.29 -18.69
N LEU A 1021 44.05 -37.44 -19.43
CA LEU A 1021 42.77 -36.87 -19.02
C LEU A 1021 41.64 -37.87 -19.29
N CYS A 1022 41.71 -38.66 -20.36
CA CYS A 1022 40.78 -39.78 -20.59
C CYS A 1022 40.79 -40.76 -19.42
N ALA A 1023 41.97 -41.14 -18.89
CA ALA A 1023 42.07 -42.02 -17.73
C ALA A 1023 41.44 -41.39 -16.46
N ALA A 1024 41.60 -40.09 -16.25
CA ALA A 1024 40.97 -39.38 -15.13
C ALA A 1024 39.44 -39.28 -15.29
N LEU A 1025 38.95 -39.03 -16.51
CA LEU A 1025 37.52 -39.00 -16.83
C LEU A 1025 36.88 -40.38 -16.66
N GLN A 1026 37.56 -41.44 -17.11
CA GLN A 1026 37.12 -42.82 -16.89
C GLN A 1026 37.02 -43.13 -15.40
N GLY A 1027 37.99 -42.71 -14.58
CA GLY A 1027 37.94 -42.88 -13.12
C GLY A 1027 36.82 -42.08 -12.45
N LEU A 1028 36.55 -40.85 -12.90
CA LEU A 1028 35.49 -40.00 -12.34
C LEU A 1028 34.08 -40.46 -12.73
N CYS A 1029 33.93 -41.00 -13.94
CA CYS A 1029 32.66 -41.57 -14.42
C CYS A 1029 32.54 -43.09 -14.14
N ALA A 1030 33.54 -43.70 -13.50
CA ALA A 1030 33.50 -45.10 -13.10
C ALA A 1030 32.64 -45.29 -11.84
N GLY A 1031 31.70 -46.22 -11.92
CA GLY A 1031 30.88 -46.70 -10.80
C GLY A 1031 30.14 -47.97 -11.25
N PRO A 1032 29.40 -48.66 -10.36
CA PRO A 1032 28.67 -49.87 -10.74
C PRO A 1032 27.77 -49.57 -11.94
N ALA A 1033 27.89 -50.42 -12.97
CA ALA A 1033 27.39 -50.15 -14.33
C ALA A 1033 25.86 -50.03 -14.42
N GLU A 1034 25.14 -50.44 -13.38
CA GLU A 1034 23.68 -50.62 -13.41
C GLU A 1034 22.89 -49.52 -12.69
N ASN A 1035 23.45 -48.87 -11.66
CA ASN A 1035 22.74 -47.83 -10.90
C ASN A 1035 23.53 -46.51 -10.80
N ILE A 1036 23.06 -45.47 -11.49
CA ILE A 1036 23.62 -44.11 -11.44
C ILE A 1036 22.86 -43.18 -10.48
N GLN A 1037 21.81 -43.66 -9.80
CA GLN A 1037 20.98 -42.86 -8.88
C GLN A 1037 21.72 -42.47 -7.59
N GLY A 1038 22.69 -43.28 -7.15
CA GLY A 1038 23.50 -43.01 -5.95
C GLY A 1038 24.84 -42.30 -6.20
N ARG A 1039 25.05 -41.74 -7.41
CA ARG A 1039 26.27 -40.98 -7.74
C ARG A 1039 26.03 -39.49 -7.56
N ASP A 1040 27.11 -38.71 -7.39
CA ASP A 1040 27.01 -37.25 -7.40
C ASP A 1040 26.34 -36.73 -8.67
N MET A 1041 25.33 -35.87 -8.48
CA MET A 1041 24.49 -35.40 -9.58
C MET A 1041 25.25 -34.51 -10.55
N HIS A 1042 26.22 -33.70 -10.08
CA HIS A 1042 27.07 -32.90 -10.97
C HIS A 1042 27.96 -33.79 -11.85
N ALA A 1043 28.48 -34.90 -11.30
CA ALA A 1043 29.24 -35.87 -12.06
C ALA A 1043 28.38 -36.59 -13.13
N VAL A 1044 27.12 -36.91 -12.82
CA VAL A 1044 26.16 -37.49 -13.79
C VAL A 1044 25.85 -36.52 -14.92
N LEU A 1045 25.55 -35.25 -14.61
CA LEU A 1045 25.30 -34.21 -15.63
C LEU A 1045 26.53 -33.92 -16.48
N PHE A 1046 27.72 -33.89 -15.88
CA PHE A 1046 28.98 -33.75 -16.60
C PHE A 1046 29.22 -34.93 -17.56
N HIS A 1047 28.97 -36.16 -17.14
CA HIS A 1047 29.06 -37.34 -18.01
C HIS A 1047 28.05 -37.23 -19.16
N ALA A 1048 26.81 -36.81 -18.87
CA ALA A 1048 25.80 -36.61 -19.90
C ALA A 1048 26.18 -35.53 -20.92
N LEU A 1049 26.83 -34.44 -20.48
CA LEU A 1049 27.34 -33.40 -21.37
C LEU A 1049 28.41 -33.94 -22.33
N LEU A 1050 29.35 -34.75 -21.83
CA LEU A 1050 30.38 -35.38 -22.66
C LEU A 1050 29.77 -36.33 -23.71
N ASP A 1051 28.74 -37.08 -23.32
CA ASP A 1051 28.02 -38.02 -24.18
C ASP A 1051 27.27 -37.28 -25.31
N VAL A 1052 26.43 -36.30 -24.96
CA VAL A 1052 25.65 -35.49 -25.91
C VAL A 1052 26.56 -34.73 -26.89
N SER A 1053 27.74 -34.29 -26.44
CA SER A 1053 28.66 -33.51 -27.27
C SER A 1053 29.61 -34.35 -28.13
N GLY A 1054 29.52 -35.68 -28.06
CA GLY A 1054 30.39 -36.59 -28.82
C GLY A 1054 31.88 -36.50 -28.45
N CYS A 1055 32.20 -36.15 -27.20
CA CYS A 1055 33.59 -36.02 -26.73
C CYS A 1055 34.30 -37.38 -26.73
N ARG A 1056 35.53 -37.45 -27.27
CA ARG A 1056 36.35 -38.68 -27.33
C ARG A 1056 37.06 -38.96 -26.01
N SER A 1057 36.32 -38.96 -24.91
CA SER A 1057 36.82 -39.14 -23.54
C SER A 1057 37.21 -40.59 -23.20
N GLY A 1058 36.78 -41.55 -24.02
CA GLY A 1058 36.93 -42.98 -23.72
C GLY A 1058 36.00 -43.47 -22.60
N VAL A 1059 35.06 -42.63 -22.15
CA VAL A 1059 34.03 -42.99 -21.17
C VAL A 1059 32.86 -43.67 -21.89
N VAL A 1060 32.27 -44.69 -21.27
CA VAL A 1060 31.10 -45.40 -21.83
C VAL A 1060 29.88 -44.45 -21.90
N PRO A 1061 29.19 -44.30 -23.05
CA PRO A 1061 27.96 -43.51 -23.18
C PRO A 1061 26.90 -43.91 -22.15
N LEU A 1062 26.17 -42.93 -21.60
CA LEU A 1062 25.08 -43.18 -20.64
C LEU A 1062 23.87 -43.82 -21.34
N GLY A 1063 23.57 -43.39 -22.57
CA GLY A 1063 22.42 -43.87 -23.34
C GLY A 1063 21.11 -43.80 -22.55
N GLY A 1064 20.26 -44.83 -22.65
CA GLY A 1064 18.97 -44.90 -21.95
C GLY A 1064 19.04 -44.89 -20.41
N ARG A 1065 20.24 -45.01 -19.81
CA ARG A 1065 20.41 -44.88 -18.36
C ARG A 1065 20.16 -43.45 -17.88
N PHE A 1066 20.54 -42.45 -18.68
CA PHE A 1066 20.31 -41.05 -18.32
C PHE A 1066 18.82 -40.71 -18.28
N GLY A 1067 18.03 -41.19 -19.25
CA GLY A 1067 16.58 -40.99 -19.24
C GLY A 1067 15.89 -41.60 -18.01
N ARG A 1068 16.37 -42.74 -17.51
CA ARG A 1068 15.88 -43.32 -16.24
C ARG A 1068 16.30 -42.48 -15.02
N TRP A 1069 17.48 -41.87 -15.06
CA TRP A 1069 17.91 -40.94 -14.01
C TRP A 1069 17.10 -39.65 -14.04
N GLU A 1070 16.80 -39.08 -15.22
CA GLU A 1070 15.92 -37.92 -15.38
C GLU A 1070 14.50 -38.23 -14.86
N GLN A 1071 13.99 -39.43 -15.13
CA GLN A 1071 12.69 -39.87 -14.60
C GLN A 1071 12.73 -39.99 -13.07
N TYR A 1072 13.77 -40.62 -12.51
CA TYR A 1072 13.97 -40.75 -11.06
C TYR A 1072 14.01 -39.39 -10.37
N VAL A 1073 14.97 -38.54 -10.74
CA VAL A 1073 15.12 -37.18 -10.21
C VAL A 1073 13.86 -36.34 -10.47
N GLY A 1074 13.16 -36.62 -11.57
CA GLY A 1074 11.93 -35.94 -11.91
C GLY A 1074 10.71 -36.34 -11.06
N SER A 1075 10.74 -37.51 -10.42
CA SER A 1075 9.65 -38.09 -9.62
C SER A 1075 9.94 -38.19 -8.12
N THR A 1076 11.21 -38.08 -7.72
CA THR A 1076 11.63 -38.24 -6.33
C THR A 1076 11.77 -36.88 -5.63
N PRO A 1077 11.12 -36.66 -4.48
CA PRO A 1077 11.34 -35.47 -3.68
C PRO A 1077 12.78 -35.50 -3.12
N LEU A 1078 13.58 -34.50 -3.48
CA LEU A 1078 14.97 -34.35 -3.04
C LEU A 1078 15.08 -33.12 -2.14
N PRO A 1079 15.97 -33.13 -1.13
CA PRO A 1079 16.20 -31.97 -0.28
C PRO A 1079 16.59 -30.74 -1.10
N GLU A 1080 16.20 -29.56 -0.61
CA GLU A 1080 16.40 -28.33 -1.34
C GLU A 1080 17.90 -28.04 -1.58
N GLY A 1081 18.27 -27.73 -2.82
CA GLY A 1081 19.66 -27.42 -3.19
C GLY A 1081 20.54 -28.62 -3.52
N VAL A 1082 20.03 -29.85 -3.39
CA VAL A 1082 20.75 -31.06 -3.81
C VAL A 1082 20.73 -31.22 -5.33
N LEU A 1083 19.66 -30.79 -5.99
CA LEU A 1083 19.50 -30.91 -7.44
C LEU A 1083 20.19 -29.75 -8.20
N PRO A 1084 21.21 -30.02 -9.06
CA PRO A 1084 21.83 -29.02 -9.93
C PRO A 1084 20.93 -28.62 -11.12
N VAL A 1085 19.88 -27.85 -10.82
CA VAL A 1085 18.82 -27.47 -11.77
C VAL A 1085 19.37 -26.65 -12.95
N ALA A 1086 20.31 -25.74 -12.72
CA ALA A 1086 20.85 -24.87 -13.77
C ALA A 1086 21.67 -25.66 -14.80
N GLU A 1087 22.57 -26.54 -14.34
CA GLU A 1087 23.36 -27.41 -15.22
C GLU A 1087 22.46 -28.39 -15.99
N TRP A 1088 21.42 -28.92 -15.34
CA TRP A 1088 20.46 -29.81 -16.02
C TRP A 1088 19.65 -29.08 -17.09
N ALA A 1089 19.19 -27.86 -16.81
CA ALA A 1089 18.49 -27.03 -17.78
C ALA A 1089 19.39 -26.69 -18.98
N VAL A 1090 20.65 -26.34 -18.74
CA VAL A 1090 21.64 -26.09 -19.80
C VAL A 1090 21.85 -27.33 -20.66
N LEU A 1091 21.89 -28.53 -20.07
CA LEU A 1091 22.04 -29.77 -20.82
C LEU A 1091 20.87 -30.02 -21.79
N HIS A 1092 19.63 -29.69 -21.41
CA HIS A 1092 18.49 -29.73 -22.33
C HIS A 1092 18.64 -28.73 -23.48
N ALA A 1093 19.13 -27.51 -23.19
CA ALA A 1093 19.41 -26.53 -24.22
C ALA A 1093 20.50 -27.02 -25.20
N VAL A 1094 21.55 -27.69 -24.71
CA VAL A 1094 22.59 -28.32 -25.54
C VAL A 1094 22.03 -29.39 -26.48
N ARG A 1095 20.97 -30.12 -26.04
CA ARG A 1095 20.25 -31.09 -26.87
C ARG A 1095 19.29 -30.47 -27.88
N GLY A 1096 19.11 -29.15 -27.84
CA GLY A 1096 18.13 -28.43 -28.66
C GLY A 1096 16.69 -28.48 -28.13
N ASP A 1097 16.48 -28.94 -26.90
CA ASP A 1097 15.15 -29.02 -26.27
C ASP A 1097 14.95 -27.85 -25.29
N VAL A 1098 14.63 -26.69 -25.87
CA VAL A 1098 14.42 -25.46 -25.09
C VAL A 1098 13.18 -25.52 -24.18
N PRO A 1099 12.04 -26.12 -24.60
CA PRO A 1099 10.92 -26.36 -23.69
C PRO A 1099 11.31 -27.17 -22.45
N ALA A 1100 12.02 -28.29 -22.61
CA ALA A 1100 12.48 -29.07 -21.46
C ALA A 1100 13.48 -28.31 -20.58
N ALA A 1101 14.35 -27.48 -21.19
CA ALA A 1101 15.25 -26.61 -20.43
C ALA A 1101 14.48 -25.64 -19.51
N ARG A 1102 13.38 -25.07 -20.01
CA ARG A 1102 12.51 -24.18 -19.24
C ARG A 1102 11.75 -24.91 -18.14
N ASP A 1103 11.17 -26.06 -18.45
CA ASP A 1103 10.46 -26.88 -17.47
C ASP A 1103 11.40 -27.32 -16.34
N THR A 1104 12.63 -27.70 -16.68
CA THR A 1104 13.67 -28.04 -15.70
C THR A 1104 14.03 -26.83 -14.85
N ALA A 1105 14.26 -25.66 -15.42
CA ALA A 1105 14.50 -24.43 -14.65
C ALA A 1105 13.34 -24.08 -13.70
N GLY A 1106 12.10 -24.39 -14.09
CA GLY A 1106 10.90 -24.22 -13.27
C GLY A 1106 10.82 -25.15 -12.05
N ARG A 1107 11.63 -26.21 -11.99
CA ARG A 1107 11.72 -27.13 -10.84
C ARG A 1107 12.60 -26.61 -9.69
N ALA A 1108 13.24 -25.45 -9.85
CA ALA A 1108 14.05 -24.87 -8.79
C ALA A 1108 13.22 -24.54 -7.54
N GLY A 1109 13.75 -24.88 -6.35
CA GLY A 1109 13.09 -24.66 -5.06
C GLY A 1109 12.94 -23.18 -4.66
N THR A 1110 13.78 -22.28 -5.22
CA THR A 1110 13.68 -20.83 -4.99
C THR A 1110 13.57 -20.02 -6.28
N PRO A 1111 12.95 -18.83 -6.23
CA PRO A 1111 12.95 -17.85 -7.33
C PRO A 1111 14.36 -17.46 -7.78
N GLU A 1112 15.32 -17.40 -6.85
CA GLU A 1112 16.73 -17.12 -7.15
C GLU A 1112 17.34 -18.20 -8.04
N ARG A 1113 17.22 -19.46 -7.63
CA ARG A 1113 17.76 -20.61 -8.37
C ARG A 1113 17.09 -20.75 -9.73
N ARG A 1114 15.79 -20.45 -9.83
CA ARG A 1114 15.06 -20.39 -11.11
C ARG A 1114 15.64 -19.32 -12.03
N ALA A 1115 15.81 -18.09 -11.54
CA ALA A 1115 16.38 -16.99 -12.32
C ALA A 1115 17.82 -17.29 -12.77
N ALA A 1116 18.62 -17.88 -11.88
CA ALA A 1116 19.97 -18.34 -12.18
C ALA A 1116 19.96 -19.42 -13.29
N ALA A 1117 19.07 -20.41 -13.22
CA ALA A 1117 18.92 -21.45 -14.24
C ALA A 1117 18.47 -20.90 -15.60
N LEU A 1118 17.46 -20.02 -15.62
CA LEU A 1118 16.99 -19.38 -16.86
C LEU A 1118 18.08 -18.50 -17.50
N ALA A 1119 18.85 -17.76 -16.68
CA ALA A 1119 19.98 -16.97 -17.16
C ALA A 1119 21.12 -17.87 -17.69
N ALA A 1120 21.37 -19.03 -17.09
CA ALA A 1120 22.33 -20.00 -17.59
C ALA A 1120 21.92 -20.54 -18.96
N VAL A 1121 20.65 -20.95 -19.12
CA VAL A 1121 20.10 -21.37 -20.42
C VAL A 1121 20.22 -20.26 -21.45
N ALA A 1122 19.85 -19.02 -21.10
CA ALA A 1122 19.97 -17.88 -22.00
C ALA A 1122 21.44 -17.60 -22.40
N THR A 1123 22.38 -17.81 -21.48
CA THR A 1123 23.83 -17.67 -21.73
C THR A 1123 24.29 -18.65 -22.79
N TYR A 1124 23.88 -19.92 -22.67
CA TYR A 1124 24.16 -20.92 -23.69
C TYR A 1124 23.49 -20.57 -25.02
N LEU A 1125 22.18 -20.31 -25.04
CA LEU A 1125 21.46 -20.04 -26.30
C LEU A 1125 21.98 -18.80 -27.05
N ALA A 1126 22.46 -17.79 -26.33
CA ALA A 1126 23.05 -16.57 -26.92
C ALA A 1126 24.48 -16.74 -27.46
N GLY A 1127 25.18 -17.83 -27.09
CA GLY A 1127 26.63 -17.98 -27.33
C GLY A 1127 27.44 -16.87 -26.67
N ALA A 1128 27.03 -16.43 -25.47
CA ALA A 1128 27.73 -15.38 -24.76
C ALA A 1128 29.03 -15.91 -24.14
N PRO A 1129 30.17 -15.19 -24.24
CA PRO A 1129 31.45 -15.66 -23.72
C PRO A 1129 31.41 -15.78 -22.19
N VAL A 1130 31.81 -16.94 -21.67
CA VAL A 1130 31.83 -17.23 -20.23
C VAL A 1130 33.26 -17.27 -19.73
N ILE A 1131 33.64 -16.30 -18.88
CA ILE A 1131 34.88 -16.36 -18.10
C ILE A 1131 34.52 -16.87 -16.70
N VAL A 1132 35.02 -18.05 -16.35
CA VAL A 1132 34.87 -18.63 -15.01
C VAL A 1132 35.86 -17.95 -14.07
N PRO A 1133 35.42 -17.23 -13.02
CA PRO A 1133 36.34 -16.62 -12.07
C PRO A 1133 37.21 -17.67 -11.37
N ALA A 1134 38.48 -17.31 -11.14
CA ALA A 1134 39.42 -18.14 -10.39
C ALA A 1134 38.97 -18.37 -8.94
N ALA A 1135 38.19 -17.45 -8.37
CA ALA A 1135 37.69 -17.49 -7.00
C ALA A 1135 36.17 -17.27 -6.95
N ASP A 1136 35.51 -17.93 -5.99
CA ASP A 1136 34.07 -17.84 -5.79
C ASP A 1136 33.66 -16.46 -5.23
N GLY A 1137 32.41 -16.04 -5.45
CA GLY A 1137 31.87 -14.75 -4.98
C GLY A 1137 32.14 -13.54 -5.88
N TRP A 1138 32.83 -13.71 -7.01
CA TRP A 1138 33.17 -12.65 -7.97
C TRP A 1138 32.30 -12.61 -9.23
N ALA A 1139 31.31 -13.50 -9.31
CA ALA A 1139 30.30 -13.53 -10.35
C ALA A 1139 28.91 -13.68 -9.72
N PRO A 1140 27.84 -13.25 -10.42
CA PRO A 1140 26.49 -13.42 -9.91
C PRO A 1140 26.09 -14.91 -9.89
N GLN A 1141 26.59 -15.70 -10.84
CA GLN A 1141 26.35 -17.14 -10.95
C GLN A 1141 27.34 -17.96 -10.13
N ASP A 1142 26.89 -19.11 -9.64
CA ASP A 1142 27.75 -20.10 -9.00
C ASP A 1142 28.83 -20.58 -9.95
N THR A 1143 30.05 -20.71 -9.42
CA THR A 1143 31.21 -21.08 -10.23
C THR A 1143 31.09 -22.51 -10.80
N SER A 1144 30.32 -23.40 -10.19
CA SER A 1144 30.00 -24.72 -10.77
C SER A 1144 29.19 -24.58 -12.06
N VAL A 1145 28.13 -23.76 -12.03
CA VAL A 1145 27.27 -23.45 -13.17
C VAL A 1145 28.08 -22.79 -14.28
N LEU A 1146 28.92 -21.81 -13.94
CA LEU A 1146 29.79 -21.14 -14.92
C LEU A 1146 30.79 -22.10 -15.58
N ARG A 1147 31.38 -23.04 -14.83
CA ARG A 1147 32.26 -24.07 -15.39
C ARG A 1147 31.50 -24.99 -16.35
N PHE A 1148 30.30 -25.41 -15.96
CA PHE A 1148 29.45 -26.25 -16.79
C PHE A 1148 29.03 -25.53 -18.07
N LEU A 1149 28.62 -24.27 -17.97
CA LEU A 1149 28.30 -23.40 -19.09
C LEU A 1149 29.47 -23.21 -20.04
N ALA A 1150 30.65 -22.84 -19.52
CA ALA A 1150 31.84 -22.65 -20.35
C ALA A 1150 32.22 -23.93 -21.10
N LEU A 1151 32.10 -25.09 -20.45
CA LEU A 1151 32.36 -26.37 -21.08
C LEU A 1151 31.27 -26.74 -22.09
N ALA A 1152 30.01 -26.50 -21.77
CA ALA A 1152 28.89 -26.72 -22.68
C ALA A 1152 28.99 -25.84 -23.92
N ASP A 1153 29.46 -24.60 -23.77
CA ASP A 1153 29.73 -23.68 -24.87
C ASP A 1153 30.86 -24.20 -25.77
N ALA A 1154 31.98 -24.63 -25.17
CA ALA A 1154 33.14 -25.14 -25.90
C ALA A 1154 32.88 -26.50 -26.59
N LEU A 1155 32.00 -27.33 -26.02
CA LEU A 1155 31.64 -28.65 -26.56
C LEU A 1155 30.42 -28.61 -27.49
N GLY A 1156 29.52 -27.64 -27.31
CA GLY A 1156 28.23 -27.51 -27.98
C GLY A 1156 28.33 -27.22 -29.49
N THR A 1157 27.18 -27.20 -30.15
CA THR A 1157 27.08 -26.92 -31.60
C THR A 1157 26.34 -25.62 -31.84
N GLU A 1158 26.66 -24.93 -32.94
CA GLU A 1158 25.96 -23.71 -33.37
C GLU A 1158 24.47 -23.95 -33.66
N ALA A 1159 24.09 -25.18 -34.03
CA ALA A 1159 22.71 -25.53 -34.36
C ALA A 1159 21.75 -25.49 -33.15
N ALA A 1160 22.27 -25.56 -31.92
CA ALA A 1160 21.49 -25.49 -30.69
C ALA A 1160 21.33 -24.05 -30.15
N ARG A 1161 21.88 -23.04 -30.83
CA ARG A 1161 21.81 -21.64 -30.41
C ARG A 1161 20.52 -20.98 -30.89
N ASP A 1162 19.92 -20.17 -30.05
CA ASP A 1162 18.68 -19.44 -30.33
C ASP A 1162 18.72 -18.07 -29.64
N GLU A 1163 19.16 -17.05 -30.39
CA GLU A 1163 19.26 -15.69 -29.86
C GLU A 1163 17.87 -15.10 -29.52
N HIS A 1164 16.81 -15.50 -30.24
CA HIS A 1164 15.47 -14.97 -30.00
C HIS A 1164 14.92 -15.46 -28.65
N GLU A 1165 15.03 -16.76 -28.40
CA GLU A 1165 14.60 -17.33 -27.12
C GLU A 1165 15.53 -16.88 -25.97
N ALA A 1166 16.84 -16.69 -26.23
CA ALA A 1166 17.74 -16.07 -25.25
C ALA A 1166 17.28 -14.65 -24.83
N ARG A 1167 16.87 -13.81 -25.79
CA ARG A 1167 16.31 -12.48 -25.49
C ARG A 1167 14.99 -12.56 -24.72
N ARG A 1168 14.16 -13.56 -24.97
CA ARG A 1168 12.93 -13.80 -24.21
C ARG A 1168 13.23 -14.18 -22.76
N LEU A 1169 14.12 -15.15 -22.54
CA LEU A 1169 14.55 -15.58 -21.21
C LEU A 1169 15.20 -14.43 -20.41
N VAL A 1170 16.03 -13.62 -21.06
CA VAL A 1170 16.62 -12.43 -20.43
C VAL A 1170 15.57 -11.45 -19.94
N ARG A 1171 14.51 -11.19 -20.73
CA ARG A 1171 13.42 -10.29 -20.33
C ARG A 1171 12.66 -10.83 -19.11
N GLU A 1172 12.42 -12.14 -19.07
CA GLU A 1172 11.80 -12.80 -17.93
C GLU A 1172 12.65 -12.67 -16.66
N VAL A 1173 13.96 -12.94 -16.76
CA VAL A 1173 14.88 -12.79 -15.62
C VAL A 1173 14.97 -11.32 -15.17
N LEU A 1174 15.02 -10.37 -16.09
CA LEU A 1174 15.04 -8.93 -15.79
C LEU A 1174 13.75 -8.42 -15.15
N ALA A 1175 12.60 -9.08 -15.39
CA ALA A 1175 11.34 -8.70 -14.78
C ALA A 1175 11.27 -9.07 -13.28
N GLY A 1176 11.95 -10.16 -12.90
CA GLY A 1176 11.98 -10.71 -11.54
C GLY A 1176 12.98 -10.01 -10.59
N GLU A 1177 12.97 -10.45 -9.33
CA GLU A 1177 13.79 -9.85 -8.25
C GLU A 1177 15.29 -10.13 -8.40
N HIS A 1178 15.63 -11.27 -9.01
CA HIS A 1178 17.01 -11.70 -9.22
C HIS A 1178 17.55 -11.31 -10.60
N TRP A 1179 17.13 -10.16 -11.13
CA TRP A 1179 17.54 -9.63 -12.44
C TRP A 1179 19.06 -9.56 -12.69
N ARG A 1180 19.87 -9.49 -11.62
CA ARG A 1180 21.35 -9.44 -11.67
C ARG A 1180 21.96 -10.57 -12.50
N TYR A 1181 21.32 -11.74 -12.56
CA TYR A 1181 21.79 -12.88 -13.35
C TYR A 1181 21.75 -12.64 -14.87
N ALA A 1182 20.93 -11.69 -15.35
CA ALA A 1182 20.84 -11.34 -16.76
C ALA A 1182 21.85 -10.26 -17.20
N VAL A 1183 22.47 -9.53 -16.27
CA VAL A 1183 23.39 -8.43 -16.56
C VAL A 1183 24.59 -8.86 -17.42
N PRO A 1184 25.24 -10.02 -17.18
CA PRO A 1184 26.34 -10.48 -18.02
C PRO A 1184 25.98 -10.72 -19.49
N LEU A 1185 24.68 -10.85 -19.83
CA LEU A 1185 24.20 -11.10 -21.19
C LEU A 1185 23.96 -9.82 -22.00
N LEU A 1186 23.83 -8.68 -21.32
CA LEU A 1186 23.53 -7.39 -21.95
C LEU A 1186 24.58 -6.95 -22.99
N PRO A 1187 25.90 -7.16 -22.82
CA PRO A 1187 26.87 -6.77 -23.85
C PRO A 1187 26.61 -7.42 -25.22
N ARG A 1188 26.07 -8.65 -25.24
CA ARG A 1188 25.78 -9.40 -26.47
C ARG A 1188 24.37 -9.18 -27.00
N LEU A 1189 23.38 -9.02 -26.11
CA LEU A 1189 21.96 -9.00 -26.46
C LEU A 1189 21.34 -7.59 -26.46
N ALA A 1190 21.89 -6.65 -25.68
CA ALA A 1190 21.40 -5.26 -25.60
C ALA A 1190 22.51 -4.29 -25.13
N PRO A 1191 23.60 -4.12 -25.90
CA PRO A 1191 24.71 -3.25 -25.53
C PRO A 1191 24.30 -1.80 -25.32
N GLU A 1192 23.26 -1.33 -26.02
CA GLU A 1192 22.65 0.00 -25.88
C GLU A 1192 22.14 0.31 -24.47
N ALA A 1193 21.85 -0.71 -23.66
CA ALA A 1193 21.40 -0.54 -22.27
C ALA A 1193 22.51 -0.04 -21.36
N LEU A 1194 23.75 -0.45 -21.60
CA LEU A 1194 24.85 -0.30 -20.65
C LEU A 1194 25.19 1.17 -20.32
N PRO A 1195 25.30 2.11 -21.29
CA PRO A 1195 25.50 3.51 -20.98
C PRO A 1195 24.39 4.10 -20.09
N ARG A 1196 23.14 3.70 -20.32
CA ARG A 1196 21.98 4.18 -19.54
C ARG A 1196 21.97 3.61 -18.13
N LEU A 1197 22.35 2.34 -17.98
CA LEU A 1197 22.51 1.72 -16.68
C LEU A 1197 23.65 2.36 -15.88
N ALA A 1198 24.77 2.69 -16.53
CA ALA A 1198 25.87 3.42 -15.91
C ALA A 1198 25.43 4.81 -15.44
N GLU A 1199 24.73 5.57 -16.29
CA GLU A 1199 24.17 6.88 -15.94
C GLU A 1199 23.28 6.79 -14.69
N ALA A 1200 22.35 5.83 -14.66
CA ALA A 1200 21.48 5.60 -13.52
C ALA A 1200 22.26 5.22 -12.26
N ALA A 1201 23.19 4.26 -12.37
CA ALA A 1201 24.03 3.82 -11.27
C ALA A 1201 24.86 4.97 -10.68
N PHE A 1202 25.39 5.88 -11.50
CA PHE A 1202 26.14 7.05 -11.01
C PHE A 1202 25.25 8.09 -10.34
N VAL A 1203 24.15 8.49 -10.98
CA VAL A 1203 23.22 9.48 -10.41
C VAL A 1203 22.70 9.01 -9.05
N HIS A 1204 22.44 7.72 -8.92
CA HIS A 1204 21.95 7.18 -7.67
C HIS A 1204 23.04 6.83 -6.65
N GLY A 1205 24.21 6.37 -7.09
CA GLY A 1205 25.31 5.95 -6.23
C GLY A 1205 26.12 7.09 -5.63
N VAL A 1206 25.97 8.35 -6.07
CA VAL A 1206 26.66 9.52 -5.49
C VAL A 1206 26.11 9.89 -4.10
N ALA A 1207 24.90 9.45 -3.73
CA ALA A 1207 24.28 9.79 -2.45
C ALA A 1207 24.76 8.95 -1.25
N ALA A 1208 25.43 7.81 -1.47
CA ALA A 1208 25.95 6.97 -0.39
C ALA A 1208 27.30 7.45 0.20
N ALA A 1209 27.90 8.50 -0.36
CA ALA A 1209 29.22 9.02 0.03
C ALA A 1209 29.17 10.47 0.55
N GLY A 1210 27.98 11.00 0.85
CA GLY A 1210 27.78 12.33 1.41
C GLY A 1210 27.00 12.26 2.72
N GLY A 1211 27.62 11.65 3.73
CA GLY A 1211 27.24 11.66 5.14
C GLY A 1211 28.48 11.80 5.98
#